data_AF-A0A850B9Q7-F1
#
_entry.id   AF-A0A850B9Q7-F1
#
_cell.length_a   1.000
_cell.length_b   1.000
_cell.length_c   1.000
_cell.angle_alpha   90.00
_cell.angle_beta   90.00
_cell.angle_gamma   90.00
#
_symmetry.space_group_name_H-M   'P 1'
#
loop_
_entity.id
_entity.type
_entity.pdbx_description
1 polymer ?
#
loop_
_entity_poly.entity_id
_entity_poly.type
_entity_poly.pdbx_seq_one_letter_code
_entity_poly.pdbx_strand_id
1 'polypeptide(L)'
;MLDERDAPSRERLTGEPLAHLDEHGRAHLLIEHLTAVGGEAGRLADRFGAGDWARLAGLWHDLGKYAKNFQKMIREANGYEAHIEGDASGPRDHSSAGAIHAFQKFGNAGLPISFVIAGHHAGLSNRNDLEDRLRRKKDCYEKAKVGGAPISLLEASLPPLPARFRATGSPALLRRLEMWTRMLFSAVCDADFLDTEAFFDPARASLRGARPSLSTLEERLTEYLADLQAKAEPSEVNRVRADVLKACLEKAPEASGAFSLTVPTGGGKTLASLAFALAHARAHNLDRVIVVIPFTSIIEQSAAVYRQALKGEDAVLEHHSAFDPARETPKNRVASENWDAPVVVTTTVQLFESLFANRPRSCRKLHNLARSVIILDEAQTLPPAMLSPILDGLQTLISDFGASVVISTATQPVLHRIPRLKEGLQNVREIVPAEVRAFERLRRVQVRWPDMSGPTSYEAVAVEAAKERDVLVIVHRRDDARDLCAAFDTLLNQKDTLHLSALMCAEHRSHVLAMIKERKLRGEPVRLVSTQLVEAGVDVDFAIVYRALGGLDSLAQAAGRCNREGRLKGLGELRIFEAPTRPPQGVPVAALEIAHGMLSSNPALDLFANETFTTYFSRLYMRNLDEKKIQEARAALSFKDVAENFKIIEDDWSAPIVVPYGDVATHVAALEHKGPSRGRLRALQRFTVNVRRDLRDKWLGSGCARMVCDTVVVLNEIFASAYTKRFGLIPDRVGVAGASALIVD
;
A
#
# COMPACT_ATOMS: atom_id res chain seq x y z
N MET A 1 -63.00 -4.55 14.51
CA MET A 1 -62.32 -5.08 15.71
C MET A 1 -61.32 -6.11 15.25
N LEU A 2 -60.11 -5.65 14.91
CA LEU A 2 -58.93 -6.47 14.69
C LEU A 2 -57.90 -5.93 15.68
N ASP A 3 -57.28 -6.87 16.41
CA ASP A 3 -56.53 -6.68 17.66
C ASP A 3 -55.35 -5.70 17.53
N GLU A 4 -55.36 -4.64 18.34
CA GLU A 4 -54.24 -3.72 18.59
C GLU A 4 -53.25 -4.27 19.64
N ARG A 5 -52.89 -5.54 19.56
CA ARG A 5 -51.98 -6.17 20.55
C ARG A 5 -50.82 -6.87 19.86
N ASP A 6 -49.92 -6.06 19.30
CA ASP A 6 -48.51 -6.40 19.14
C ASP A 6 -47.69 -5.14 18.79
N ALA A 7 -47.96 -4.03 19.48
CA ALA A 7 -46.97 -2.94 19.57
C ALA A 7 -45.88 -3.42 20.55
N PRO A 8 -44.58 -3.42 20.16
CA PRO A 8 -43.52 -3.82 21.07
C PRO A 8 -43.62 -2.97 22.33
N SER A 9 -43.65 -3.64 23.49
CA SER A 9 -43.63 -3.00 24.79
C SER A 9 -42.49 -1.98 24.83
N ARG A 10 -42.82 -0.68 24.81
CA ARG A 10 -41.85 0.40 25.02
C ARG A 10 -41.27 0.24 26.42
N GLU A 11 -40.14 -0.46 26.55
CA GLU A 11 -39.33 -0.41 27.75
C GLU A 11 -39.11 1.07 28.09
N ARG A 12 -39.33 1.45 29.36
CA ARG A 12 -39.05 2.81 29.81
C ARG A 12 -37.56 3.05 29.57
N LEU A 13 -37.24 3.86 28.55
CA LEU A 13 -35.89 4.34 28.31
C LEU A 13 -35.29 4.87 29.62
N THR A 14 -34.08 4.42 29.94
CA THR A 14 -33.41 4.78 31.18
C THR A 14 -33.20 6.31 31.25
N GLY A 15 -33.30 6.86 32.47
CA GLY A 15 -32.94 8.27 32.72
C GLY A 15 -31.45 8.55 32.64
N GLU A 16 -30.64 7.51 32.46
CA GLU A 16 -29.19 7.59 32.44
C GLU A 16 -28.68 8.13 31.09
N PRO A 17 -27.48 8.76 31.05
CA PRO A 17 -26.89 9.22 29.81
C PRO A 17 -26.58 8.05 28.85
N LEU A 18 -26.98 8.19 27.60
CA LEU A 18 -26.81 7.17 26.54
C LEU A 18 -25.64 7.52 25.63
N ALA A 19 -24.86 6.51 25.22
CA ALA A 19 -23.94 6.61 24.08
C ALA A 19 -24.65 6.31 22.76
N HIS A 20 -25.46 5.25 22.74
CA HIS A 20 -26.19 4.76 21.59
C HIS A 20 -27.56 4.20 22.00
N LEU A 21 -28.47 4.14 21.04
CA LEU A 21 -29.76 3.48 21.13
C LEU A 21 -29.99 2.79 19.78
N ASP A 22 -30.32 1.50 19.78
CA ASP A 22 -30.59 0.78 18.53
C ASP A 22 -32.05 0.89 18.08
N GLU A 23 -32.35 0.35 16.89
CA GLU A 23 -33.68 0.37 16.28
C GLU A 23 -34.74 -0.41 17.07
N HIS A 24 -34.32 -1.26 18.01
CA HIS A 24 -35.20 -2.03 18.89
C HIS A 24 -35.36 -1.36 20.27
N GLY A 25 -34.74 -0.19 20.48
CA GLY A 25 -34.80 0.53 21.74
C GLY A 25 -33.84 0.01 22.82
N ARG A 26 -32.91 -0.89 22.49
CA ARG A 26 -31.87 -1.33 23.42
C ARG A 26 -30.91 -0.18 23.66
N ALA A 27 -30.69 0.15 24.92
CA ALA A 27 -29.81 1.23 25.35
C ALA A 27 -28.36 0.76 25.47
N HIS A 28 -27.43 1.59 24.98
CA HIS A 28 -26.00 1.51 25.33
C HIS A 28 -25.68 2.70 26.24
N LEU A 29 -25.39 2.44 27.52
CA LEU A 29 -25.12 3.51 28.46
C LEU A 29 -23.80 4.20 28.15
N LEU A 30 -23.75 5.52 28.33
CA LEU A 30 -22.55 6.30 28.02
C LEU A 30 -21.36 5.88 28.86
N ILE A 31 -21.58 5.61 30.16
CA ILE A 31 -20.49 5.21 31.05
C ILE A 31 -19.94 3.82 30.70
N GLU A 32 -20.79 2.90 30.24
CA GLU A 32 -20.39 1.56 29.79
C GLU A 32 -19.52 1.67 28.53
N HIS A 33 -20.01 2.41 27.53
CA HIS A 33 -19.28 2.69 26.30
C HIS A 33 -17.92 3.33 26.56
N LEU A 34 -17.86 4.42 27.36
CA LEU A 34 -16.60 5.09 27.70
C LEU A 34 -15.61 4.15 28.42
N THR A 35 -16.12 3.30 29.32
CA THR A 35 -15.30 2.34 30.06
C THR A 35 -14.80 1.21 29.15
N ALA A 36 -15.63 0.70 28.24
CA ALA A 36 -15.27 -0.33 27.27
C ALA A 36 -14.23 0.20 26.27
N VAL A 37 -14.47 1.39 25.69
CA VAL A 37 -13.54 2.05 24.77
C VAL A 37 -12.22 2.38 25.47
N GLY A 38 -12.25 2.94 26.69
CA GLY A 38 -11.03 3.16 27.48
C GLY A 38 -10.29 1.86 27.78
N GLY A 39 -11.03 0.82 28.14
CA GLY A 39 -10.56 -0.55 28.36
C GLY A 39 -9.74 -1.08 27.19
N GLU A 40 -10.39 -1.14 26.03
CA GLU A 40 -9.85 -1.70 24.81
C GLU A 40 -8.76 -0.83 24.18
N ALA A 41 -8.94 0.49 24.15
CA ALA A 41 -7.90 1.41 23.67
C ALA A 41 -6.61 1.28 24.49
N GLY A 42 -6.75 1.14 25.82
CA GLY A 42 -5.64 0.85 26.72
C GLY A 42 -4.92 -0.45 26.34
N ARG A 43 -5.67 -1.55 26.21
CA ARG A 43 -5.13 -2.87 25.81
C ARG A 43 -4.41 -2.81 24.45
N LEU A 44 -4.99 -2.12 23.47
CA LEU A 44 -4.40 -1.96 22.15
C LEU A 44 -3.09 -1.15 22.20
N ALA A 45 -2.98 -0.18 23.11
CA ALA A 45 -1.83 0.71 23.24
C ALA A 45 -0.74 0.25 24.23
N ASP A 46 -1.04 -0.72 25.11
CA ASP A 46 -0.08 -1.29 26.08
C ASP A 46 1.17 -1.82 25.39
N ARG A 47 0.99 -2.40 24.20
CA ARG A 47 2.07 -3.00 23.41
C ARG A 47 3.19 -2.03 23.01
N PHE A 48 2.92 -0.72 23.03
CA PHE A 48 3.91 0.35 22.80
C PHE A 48 4.04 1.32 23.99
N GLY A 49 3.59 0.89 25.17
CA GLY A 49 3.75 1.61 26.44
C GLY A 49 2.92 2.89 26.52
N ALA A 50 1.72 2.91 25.93
CA ALA A 50 0.82 4.06 25.96
C ALA A 50 -0.60 3.72 26.43
N GLY A 51 -0.78 2.59 27.11
CA GLY A 51 -2.09 2.11 27.55
C GLY A 51 -2.85 3.11 28.41
N ASP A 52 -2.21 3.69 29.42
CA ASP A 52 -2.87 4.67 30.30
C ASP A 52 -3.30 5.94 29.56
N TRP A 53 -2.51 6.38 28.57
CA TRP A 53 -2.84 7.53 27.73
C TRP A 53 -4.03 7.24 26.82
N ALA A 54 -4.05 6.07 26.16
CA ALA A 54 -5.15 5.64 25.31
C ALA A 54 -6.43 5.40 26.11
N ARG A 55 -6.32 4.80 27.31
CA ARG A 55 -7.42 4.59 28.25
C ARG A 55 -8.04 5.91 28.67
N LEU A 56 -7.23 6.88 29.07
CA LEU A 56 -7.70 8.21 29.43
C LEU A 56 -8.37 8.92 28.26
N ALA A 57 -7.77 8.86 27.07
CA ALA A 57 -8.38 9.43 25.87
C ALA A 57 -9.72 8.77 25.52
N GLY A 58 -9.82 7.43 25.63
CA GLY A 58 -11.06 6.68 25.41
C GLY A 58 -12.16 7.02 26.42
N LEU A 59 -11.81 7.18 27.70
CA LEU A 59 -12.72 7.61 28.76
C LEU A 59 -13.30 9.02 28.53
N TRP A 60 -12.58 9.88 27.80
CA TRP A 60 -12.98 11.27 27.58
C TRP A 60 -13.46 11.57 26.16
N HIS A 61 -13.31 10.65 25.20
CA HIS A 61 -13.52 10.96 23.78
C HIS A 61 -14.93 11.49 23.50
N ASP A 62 -15.90 10.92 24.21
CA ASP A 62 -17.33 11.17 24.04
C ASP A 62 -17.95 11.99 25.18
N LEU A 63 -17.12 12.68 25.97
CA LEU A 63 -17.57 13.46 27.13
C LEU A 63 -18.69 14.46 26.79
N GLY A 64 -18.73 14.98 25.56
CA GLY A 64 -19.77 15.92 25.12
C GLY A 64 -21.16 15.30 25.05
N LYS A 65 -21.29 13.97 24.99
CA LYS A 65 -22.57 13.27 25.01
C LYS A 65 -23.31 13.46 26.34
N TYR A 66 -22.66 13.81 27.44
CA TYR A 66 -23.36 14.15 28.70
C TYR A 66 -24.22 15.41 28.59
N ALA A 67 -23.98 16.30 27.62
CA ALA A 67 -24.76 17.52 27.47
C ALA A 67 -26.25 17.23 27.20
N LYS A 68 -27.14 17.95 27.90
CA LYS A 68 -28.61 17.73 27.84
C LYS A 68 -29.18 17.77 26.42
N ASN A 69 -28.70 18.70 25.59
CA ASN A 69 -29.13 18.82 24.20
C ASN A 69 -28.69 17.63 23.34
N PHE A 70 -27.53 17.05 23.61
CA PHE A 70 -27.06 15.85 22.90
C PHE A 70 -27.84 14.61 23.33
N GLN A 71 -28.10 14.48 24.63
CA GLN A 71 -28.94 13.42 25.20
C GLN A 71 -30.39 13.46 24.69
N LYS A 72 -30.93 14.66 24.46
CA LYS A 72 -32.24 14.86 23.81
C LYS A 72 -32.20 14.35 22.36
N MET A 73 -31.19 14.75 21.59
CA MET A 73 -31.01 14.34 20.19
C MET A 73 -30.91 12.81 20.02
N ILE A 74 -30.14 12.10 20.86
CA ILE A 74 -30.02 10.62 20.78
C ILE A 74 -31.39 9.95 20.94
N ARG A 75 -32.21 10.46 21.86
CA ARG A 75 -33.54 9.92 22.14
C ARG A 75 -34.54 10.24 21.03
N GLU A 76 -34.48 11.45 20.46
CA GLU A 76 -35.37 11.88 19.37
C GLU A 76 -35.08 11.18 18.03
N ALA A 77 -33.81 10.94 17.70
CA ALA A 77 -33.40 10.36 16.41
C ALA A 77 -33.89 8.92 16.16
N ASN A 78 -34.43 8.24 17.19
CA ASN A 78 -34.87 6.84 17.14
C ASN A 78 -36.39 6.67 17.35
N GLY A 79 -37.21 7.69 17.08
CA GLY A 79 -38.67 7.54 17.00
C GLY A 79 -39.44 7.67 18.32
N TYR A 80 -38.85 8.24 19.37
CA TYR A 80 -39.54 8.56 20.62
C TYR A 80 -40.02 10.02 20.60
N GLU A 81 -41.21 10.27 20.06
CA GLU A 81 -41.86 11.60 20.14
C GLU A 81 -42.34 11.92 21.56
N ALA A 82 -42.03 13.13 22.01
CA ALA A 82 -43.02 13.98 22.67
C ALA A 82 -43.02 15.32 21.92
N HIS A 83 -44.09 15.57 21.18
CA HIS A 83 -44.43 16.78 20.42
C HIS A 83 -43.74 18.07 20.85
N ILE A 84 -42.79 18.59 20.05
CA ILE A 84 -42.47 20.02 19.96
C ILE A 84 -41.99 20.33 18.53
N GLU A 85 -42.73 21.17 17.79
CA GLU A 85 -42.26 21.84 16.59
C GLU A 85 -41.08 22.77 16.94
N GLY A 86 -39.92 22.58 16.32
CA GLY A 86 -38.79 23.49 16.48
C GLY A 86 -37.53 23.02 15.75
N ASP A 87 -37.10 23.80 14.76
CA ASP A 87 -35.87 23.74 13.96
C ASP A 87 -34.81 22.69 14.36
N ALA A 88 -34.78 21.59 13.59
CA ALA A 88 -33.78 20.53 13.67
C ALA A 88 -32.43 20.93 13.01
N SER A 89 -31.85 22.05 13.43
CA SER A 89 -30.49 22.46 13.07
C SER A 89 -29.67 22.87 14.30
N GLY A 90 -29.30 21.88 15.13
CA GLY A 90 -28.39 22.02 16.28
C GLY A 90 -27.12 21.16 16.17
N PRO A 91 -25.97 21.57 16.75
CA PRO A 91 -24.64 21.07 16.38
C PRO A 91 -24.34 19.67 16.93
N ARG A 92 -24.05 18.71 16.03
CA ARG A 92 -23.66 17.31 16.31
C ARG A 92 -22.28 17.12 16.99
N ASP A 93 -21.71 18.17 17.58
CA ASP A 93 -20.35 18.16 18.12
C ASP A 93 -20.30 17.71 19.58
N HIS A 94 -19.93 16.45 19.81
CA HIS A 94 -19.65 15.89 21.14
C HIS A 94 -18.14 15.73 21.43
N SER A 95 -17.29 15.75 20.39
CA SER A 95 -15.85 15.52 20.52
C SER A 95 -15.08 16.74 21.05
N SER A 96 -15.66 17.93 21.05
CA SER A 96 -14.98 19.12 21.59
C SER A 96 -14.82 19.11 23.12
N ALA A 97 -15.80 18.58 23.87
CA ALA A 97 -15.81 18.70 25.33
C ALA A 97 -14.62 17.99 25.99
N GLY A 98 -14.35 16.73 25.60
CA GLY A 98 -13.20 15.97 26.14
C GLY A 98 -11.85 16.55 25.73
N ALA A 99 -11.74 17.04 24.48
CA ALA A 99 -10.51 17.67 24.01
C ALA A 99 -10.19 18.97 24.77
N ILE A 100 -11.21 19.77 25.07
CA ILE A 100 -11.12 20.99 25.90
C ILE A 100 -10.76 20.63 27.33
N HIS A 101 -11.40 19.61 27.90
CA HIS A 101 -11.10 19.14 29.25
C HIS A 101 -9.61 18.78 29.40
N ALA A 102 -9.08 17.95 28.48
CA ALA A 102 -7.69 17.54 28.50
C ALA A 102 -6.71 18.74 28.41
N PHE A 103 -7.00 19.71 27.54
CA PHE A 103 -6.15 20.89 27.38
C PHE A 103 -6.25 21.85 28.57
N GLN A 104 -7.45 22.10 29.11
CA GLN A 104 -7.60 22.97 30.29
C GLN A 104 -6.92 22.38 31.51
N LYS A 105 -6.98 21.06 31.69
CA LYS A 105 -6.43 20.38 32.85
C LYS A 105 -4.91 20.26 32.80
N PHE A 106 -4.33 20.03 31.61
CA PHE A 106 -2.92 19.66 31.47
C PHE A 106 -2.10 20.55 30.53
N GLY A 107 -2.70 21.57 29.93
CA GLY A 107 -2.04 22.45 28.96
C GLY A 107 -1.41 21.67 27.80
N ASN A 108 -0.17 22.04 27.45
CA ASN A 108 0.57 21.40 26.36
C ASN A 108 0.84 19.91 26.57
N ALA A 109 0.89 19.43 27.82
CA ALA A 109 1.04 18.01 28.11
C ALA A 109 -0.22 17.20 27.73
N GLY A 110 -1.40 17.83 27.72
CA GLY A 110 -2.66 17.22 27.29
C GLY A 110 -2.89 17.22 25.78
N LEU A 111 -2.04 17.90 24.98
CA LEU A 111 -2.24 18.07 23.54
C LEU A 111 -2.45 16.75 22.78
N PRO A 112 -1.66 15.67 23.01
CA PRO A 112 -1.90 14.39 22.33
C PRO A 112 -3.32 13.86 22.55
N ILE A 113 -3.84 13.95 23.78
CA ILE A 113 -5.21 13.54 24.12
C ILE A 113 -6.22 14.46 23.42
N SER A 114 -5.99 15.77 23.43
CA SER A 114 -6.86 16.74 22.76
C SER A 114 -6.97 16.49 21.26
N PHE A 115 -5.85 16.19 20.58
CA PHE A 115 -5.86 15.80 19.16
C PHE A 115 -6.69 14.54 18.92
N VAL A 116 -6.42 13.48 19.69
CA VAL A 116 -7.10 12.19 19.57
C VAL A 116 -8.61 12.36 19.74
N ILE A 117 -9.02 13.01 20.81
CA ILE A 117 -10.44 13.22 21.13
C ILE A 117 -11.11 14.12 20.09
N ALA A 118 -10.52 15.27 19.74
CA ALA A 118 -11.14 16.16 18.77
C ALA A 118 -11.27 15.51 17.38
N GLY A 119 -10.36 14.60 17.04
CA GLY A 119 -10.28 13.97 15.73
C GLY A 119 -11.05 12.67 15.56
N HIS A 120 -11.61 12.04 16.61
CA HIS A 120 -12.08 10.65 16.51
C HIS A 120 -13.18 10.39 15.46
N HIS A 121 -13.90 11.42 15.01
CA HIS A 121 -14.78 11.35 13.83
C HIS A 121 -14.28 12.13 12.61
N ALA A 122 -13.77 13.34 12.80
CA ALA A 122 -13.38 14.22 11.70
C ALA A 122 -11.97 13.93 11.15
N GLY A 123 -11.16 13.20 11.90
CA GLY A 123 -9.71 13.06 11.67
C GLY A 123 -8.89 14.09 12.43
N LEU A 124 -7.60 13.78 12.57
CA LEU A 124 -6.60 14.66 13.18
C LEU A 124 -6.44 15.94 12.34
N SER A 125 -6.61 17.09 12.98
CA SER A 125 -6.48 18.41 12.37
C SER A 125 -5.03 18.92 12.45
N ASN A 126 -4.77 20.09 11.87
CA ASN A 126 -3.52 20.79 12.19
C ASN A 126 -3.58 21.38 13.59
N ARG A 127 -2.42 21.68 14.17
CA ARG A 127 -2.31 22.28 15.49
C ARG A 127 -3.11 23.58 15.64
N ASN A 128 -2.97 24.50 14.70
CA ASN A 128 -3.67 25.78 14.74
C ASN A 128 -5.20 25.59 14.70
N ASP A 129 -5.68 24.64 13.88
CA ASP A 129 -7.12 24.31 13.80
C ASP A 129 -7.64 23.74 15.12
N LEU A 130 -6.83 22.90 15.80
CA LEU A 130 -7.17 22.36 17.11
C LEU A 130 -7.25 23.50 18.14
N GLU A 131 -6.20 24.32 18.25
CA GLU A 131 -6.13 25.43 19.20
C GLU A 131 -7.31 26.41 19.01
N ASP A 132 -7.66 26.70 17.75
CA ASP A 132 -8.84 27.50 17.40
C ASP A 132 -10.16 26.85 17.78
N ARG A 133 -10.28 25.53 17.61
CA ARG A 133 -11.46 24.76 18.05
C ARG A 133 -11.59 24.81 19.58
N LEU A 134 -10.50 24.56 20.31
CA LEU A 134 -10.47 24.58 21.77
C LEU A 134 -10.86 25.96 22.33
N ARG A 135 -10.45 27.04 21.65
CA ARG A 135 -10.81 28.42 22.04
C ARG A 135 -12.27 28.76 21.77
N ARG A 136 -12.79 28.41 20.59
CA ARG A 136 -14.16 28.80 20.15
C ARG A 136 -15.27 27.97 20.77
N LYS A 137 -14.98 26.74 21.21
CA LYS A 137 -15.99 25.77 21.66
C LYS A 137 -15.97 25.51 23.17
N LYS A 138 -15.42 26.43 23.97
CA LYS A 138 -15.28 26.29 25.44
C LYS A 138 -16.57 25.86 26.13
N ASP A 139 -17.71 26.39 25.68
CA ASP A 139 -19.03 26.08 26.25
C ASP A 139 -19.42 24.60 26.13
N CYS A 140 -18.87 23.84 25.17
CA CYS A 140 -19.16 22.41 25.03
C CYS A 140 -18.76 21.63 26.29
N TYR A 141 -17.64 21.99 26.92
CA TYR A 141 -17.17 21.33 28.14
C TYR A 141 -18.06 21.68 29.35
N GLU A 142 -18.43 22.95 29.51
CA GLU A 142 -19.33 23.36 30.59
C GLU A 142 -20.73 22.72 30.46
N LYS A 143 -21.25 22.58 29.23
CA LYS A 143 -22.50 21.86 28.97
C LYS A 143 -22.43 20.39 29.35
N ALA A 144 -21.29 19.71 29.12
CA ALA A 144 -21.09 18.33 29.55
C ALA A 144 -21.04 18.18 31.07
N LYS A 145 -20.35 19.09 31.77
CA LYS A 145 -20.31 19.12 33.25
C LYS A 145 -21.70 19.30 33.86
N VAL A 146 -22.45 20.30 33.41
CA VAL A 146 -23.84 20.56 33.86
C VAL A 146 -24.77 19.40 33.48
N GLY A 147 -24.43 18.65 32.43
CA GLY A 147 -25.12 17.44 32.00
C GLY A 147 -24.93 16.21 32.88
N GLY A 148 -24.10 16.29 33.92
CA GLY A 148 -23.91 15.19 34.89
C GLY A 148 -22.73 14.27 34.57
N ALA A 149 -21.70 14.76 33.88
CA ALA A 149 -20.44 14.02 33.73
C ALA A 149 -19.85 13.66 35.13
N PRO A 150 -19.52 12.38 35.41
CA PRO A 150 -19.03 11.96 36.72
C PRO A 150 -17.74 12.68 37.14
N ILE A 151 -17.66 13.13 38.40
CA ILE A 151 -16.46 13.79 38.94
C ILE A 151 -15.24 12.86 38.86
N SER A 152 -15.40 11.58 39.18
CA SER A 152 -14.34 10.58 39.08
C SER A 152 -13.74 10.47 37.67
N LEU A 153 -14.56 10.67 36.63
CA LEU A 153 -14.12 10.70 35.24
C LEU A 153 -13.30 11.97 34.96
N LEU A 154 -13.76 13.12 35.43
CA LEU A 154 -13.12 14.43 35.22
C LEU A 154 -11.84 14.62 36.05
N GLU A 155 -11.71 13.93 37.19
CA GLU A 155 -10.58 14.07 38.11
C GLU A 155 -9.39 13.16 37.79
N ALA A 156 -9.51 12.26 36.80
CA ALA A 156 -8.43 11.38 36.36
C ALA A 156 -7.11 12.14 36.09
N SER A 157 -6.00 11.61 36.61
CA SER A 157 -4.67 12.24 36.51
C SER A 157 -4.03 11.98 35.16
N LEU A 158 -3.17 12.91 34.71
CA LEU A 158 -2.38 12.67 33.50
C LEU A 158 -1.35 11.57 33.76
N PRO A 159 -1.28 10.52 32.93
CA PRO A 159 -0.24 9.52 33.08
C PRO A 159 1.14 10.13 32.83
N PRO A 160 2.21 9.58 33.42
CA PRO A 160 3.56 10.09 33.18
C PRO A 160 3.90 9.99 31.70
N LEU A 161 4.52 11.05 31.17
CA LEU A 161 5.00 11.03 29.80
C LEU A 161 6.10 9.96 29.65
N PRO A 162 6.03 9.11 28.60
CA PRO A 162 7.07 8.12 28.35
C PRO A 162 8.46 8.77 28.32
N ALA A 163 9.46 8.11 28.93
CA ALA A 163 10.80 8.70 29.11
C ALA A 163 11.41 9.23 27.81
N ARG A 164 11.13 8.56 26.68
CA ARG A 164 11.55 8.92 25.33
C ARG A 164 11.04 10.29 24.83
N PHE A 165 10.02 10.86 25.47
CA PHE A 165 9.45 12.17 25.14
C PHE A 165 9.77 13.27 26.15
N ARG A 166 10.61 13.01 27.17
CA ARG A 166 10.93 13.97 28.24
C ARG A 166 11.94 15.04 27.85
N ALA A 167 12.77 14.81 26.82
CA ALA A 167 13.61 15.87 26.24
C ALA A 167 12.72 16.92 25.56
N THR A 168 13.17 18.16 25.35
CA THR A 168 12.34 19.20 24.73
C THR A 168 13.00 19.84 23.51
N GLY A 169 12.19 20.31 22.57
CA GLY A 169 12.56 21.35 21.60
C GLY A 169 13.21 20.93 20.27
N SER A 170 13.51 19.64 20.04
CA SER A 170 14.06 19.24 18.72
C SER A 170 12.96 18.88 17.71
N PRO A 171 13.10 19.25 16.42
CA PRO A 171 12.15 18.84 15.38
C PRO A 171 11.97 17.31 15.28
N ALA A 172 13.05 16.55 15.48
CA ALA A 172 12.99 15.08 15.46
C ALA A 172 12.10 14.52 16.58
N LEU A 173 12.14 15.14 17.77
CA LEU A 173 11.27 14.74 18.86
C LEU A 173 9.80 15.04 18.56
N LEU A 174 9.51 16.22 17.98
CA LEU A 174 8.14 16.58 17.60
C LEU A 174 7.58 15.61 16.57
N ARG A 175 8.38 15.16 15.59
CA ARG A 175 7.97 14.12 14.62
C ARG A 175 7.68 12.76 15.26
N ARG A 176 8.40 12.40 16.32
CA ARG A 176 8.11 11.17 17.10
C ARG A 176 6.84 11.32 17.94
N LEU A 177 6.63 12.48 18.56
CA LEU A 177 5.41 12.80 19.31
C LEU A 177 4.17 12.80 18.40
N GLU A 178 4.32 13.36 17.20
CA GLU A 178 3.33 13.33 16.12
C GLU A 178 2.93 11.88 15.81
N MET A 179 3.90 11.02 15.46
CA MET A 179 3.64 9.61 15.17
C MET A 179 2.99 8.89 16.35
N TRP A 180 3.44 9.14 17.58
CA TRP A 180 2.85 8.58 18.79
C TRP A 180 1.41 9.03 19.02
N THR A 181 1.08 10.28 18.70
CA THR A 181 -0.29 10.79 18.71
C THR A 181 -1.15 10.08 17.66
N ARG A 182 -0.63 9.81 16.45
CA ARG A 182 -1.34 8.97 15.45
C ARG A 182 -1.58 7.54 15.94
N MET A 183 -0.61 6.94 16.64
CA MET A 183 -0.73 5.58 17.18
C MET A 183 -1.75 5.50 18.32
N LEU A 184 -1.80 6.51 19.19
CA LEU A 184 -2.88 6.67 20.18
C LEU A 184 -4.25 6.84 19.51
N PHE A 185 -4.31 7.73 18.51
CA PHE A 185 -5.52 7.98 17.72
C PHE A 185 -6.05 6.70 17.09
N SER A 186 -5.15 5.90 16.51
CA SER A 186 -5.46 4.60 15.95
C SER A 186 -6.11 3.65 16.96
N ALA A 187 -5.54 3.54 18.17
CA ALA A 187 -6.04 2.65 19.21
C ALA A 187 -7.42 3.09 19.73
N VAL A 188 -7.61 4.40 19.98
CA VAL A 188 -8.89 4.94 20.46
C VAL A 188 -9.98 4.83 19.40
N CYS A 189 -9.69 5.19 18.15
CA CYS A 189 -10.66 5.02 17.07
C CYS A 189 -10.98 3.55 16.81
N ASP A 190 -10.02 2.63 16.87
CA ASP A 190 -10.36 1.22 16.65
C ASP A 190 -11.22 0.67 17.80
N ALA A 191 -10.91 1.02 19.05
CA ALA A 191 -11.72 0.63 20.21
C ALA A 191 -13.16 1.15 20.13
N ASP A 192 -13.36 2.42 19.78
CA ASP A 192 -14.69 3.02 19.58
C ASP A 192 -15.50 2.28 18.49
N PHE A 193 -14.86 2.00 17.35
CA PHE A 193 -15.50 1.25 16.27
C PHE A 193 -15.82 -0.20 16.66
N LEU A 194 -14.94 -0.88 17.42
CA LEU A 194 -15.15 -2.26 17.85
C LEU A 194 -16.28 -2.38 18.86
N ASP A 195 -16.37 -1.46 19.82
CA ASP A 195 -17.43 -1.43 20.80
C ASP A 195 -18.79 -1.09 20.16
N THR A 196 -18.81 -0.11 19.26
CA THR A 196 -19.99 0.22 18.44
C THR A 196 -20.41 -0.97 17.56
N GLU A 197 -19.46 -1.66 16.92
CA GLU A 197 -19.71 -2.86 16.10
C GLU A 197 -20.29 -3.99 16.95
N ALA A 198 -19.74 -4.25 18.15
CA ALA A 198 -20.24 -5.28 19.05
C ALA A 198 -21.67 -4.99 19.53
N PHE A 199 -22.02 -3.71 19.73
CA PHE A 199 -23.36 -3.31 20.12
C PHE A 199 -24.38 -3.49 18.97
N PHE A 200 -24.09 -2.94 17.78
CA PHE A 200 -25.04 -2.91 16.66
C PHE A 200 -25.04 -4.18 15.79
N ASP A 201 -23.91 -4.90 15.69
CA ASP A 201 -23.75 -6.08 14.84
C ASP A 201 -22.88 -7.17 15.52
N PRO A 202 -23.43 -7.88 16.54
CA PRO A 202 -22.71 -8.92 17.25
C PRO A 202 -22.22 -10.05 16.34
N ALA A 203 -22.96 -10.34 15.26
CA ALA A 203 -22.59 -11.35 14.29
C ALA A 203 -21.30 -10.96 13.55
N ARG A 204 -21.19 -9.70 13.12
CA ARG A 204 -19.96 -9.18 12.52
C ARG A 204 -18.79 -9.14 13.50
N ALA A 205 -19.02 -8.77 14.76
CA ALA A 205 -17.99 -8.79 15.78
C ALA A 205 -17.41 -10.21 15.98
N SER A 206 -18.27 -11.23 15.94
CA SER A 206 -17.84 -12.64 16.07
C SER A 206 -16.92 -13.13 14.93
N LEU A 207 -16.92 -12.45 13.77
CA LEU A 207 -16.02 -12.79 12.66
C LEU A 207 -14.54 -12.53 12.99
N ARG A 208 -14.25 -11.68 13.99
CA ARG A 208 -12.89 -11.35 14.45
C ARG A 208 -12.25 -12.45 15.32
N GLY A 209 -12.80 -13.67 15.29
CA GLY A 209 -12.41 -14.82 16.12
C GLY A 209 -10.96 -15.32 15.96
N ALA A 210 -10.65 -16.40 16.68
CA ALA A 210 -9.29 -16.92 16.86
C ALA A 210 -8.54 -17.13 15.53
N ARG A 211 -7.25 -16.75 15.56
CA ARG A 211 -6.31 -16.88 14.45
C ARG A 211 -5.15 -17.75 14.87
N PRO A 212 -4.49 -18.46 13.94
CA PRO A 212 -3.30 -19.24 14.28
C PRO A 212 -2.21 -18.34 14.86
N SER A 213 -1.51 -18.86 15.88
CA SER A 213 -0.36 -18.18 16.48
C SER A 213 0.80 -18.11 15.48
N LEU A 214 1.73 -17.15 15.65
CA LEU A 214 2.93 -17.08 14.81
C LEU A 214 3.79 -18.34 14.92
N SER A 215 3.85 -18.98 16.09
CA SER A 215 4.55 -20.26 16.28
C SER A 215 3.96 -21.36 15.42
N THR A 216 2.63 -21.49 15.40
CA THR A 216 1.94 -22.43 14.52
C THR A 216 2.22 -22.14 13.04
N LEU A 217 2.32 -20.86 12.66
CA LEU A 217 2.65 -20.47 11.29
C LEU A 217 4.10 -20.78 10.91
N GLU A 218 5.05 -20.59 11.82
CA GLU A 218 6.46 -20.96 11.66
C GLU A 218 6.62 -22.47 11.46
N GLU A 219 5.92 -23.29 12.25
CA GLU A 219 5.91 -24.75 12.12
C GLU A 219 5.41 -25.18 10.74
N ARG A 220 4.26 -24.64 10.30
CA ARG A 220 3.69 -24.94 8.98
C ARG A 220 4.62 -24.53 7.84
N LEU A 221 5.24 -23.35 7.94
CA LEU A 221 6.21 -22.89 6.95
C LEU A 221 7.43 -23.81 6.92
N THR A 222 7.91 -24.25 8.09
CA THR A 222 9.06 -25.16 8.20
C THR A 222 8.77 -26.50 7.52
N GLU A 223 7.60 -27.10 7.78
CA GLU A 223 7.16 -28.32 7.09
C GLU A 223 7.07 -28.12 5.57
N TYR A 224 6.49 -27.00 5.13
CA TYR A 224 6.34 -26.69 3.70
C TYR A 224 7.70 -26.52 3.01
N LEU A 225 8.65 -25.84 3.65
CA LEU A 225 10.01 -25.67 3.15
C LEU A 225 10.77 -27.00 3.09
N ALA A 226 10.61 -27.87 4.09
CA ALA A 226 11.21 -29.21 4.09
C ALA A 226 10.67 -30.08 2.94
N ASP A 227 9.36 -30.06 2.70
CA ASP A 227 8.74 -30.77 1.57
C ASP A 227 9.23 -30.25 0.22
N LEU A 228 9.30 -28.91 0.05
CA LEU A 228 9.85 -28.30 -1.15
C LEU A 228 11.31 -28.70 -1.39
N GLN A 229 12.15 -28.72 -0.34
CA GLN A 229 13.55 -29.12 -0.44
C GLN A 229 13.69 -30.61 -0.78
N ALA A 230 12.85 -31.48 -0.21
CA ALA A 230 12.87 -32.91 -0.48
C ALA A 230 12.48 -33.26 -1.93
N LYS A 231 11.60 -32.46 -2.54
CA LYS A 231 11.14 -32.63 -3.93
C LYS A 231 12.00 -31.89 -4.96
N ALA A 232 12.95 -31.06 -4.52
CA ALA A 232 13.72 -30.22 -5.41
C ALA A 232 14.85 -31.00 -6.09
N GLU A 233 14.96 -30.86 -7.41
CA GLU A 233 16.11 -31.37 -8.16
C GLU A 233 17.44 -30.78 -7.65
N PRO A 234 18.51 -31.59 -7.51
CA PRO A 234 19.83 -31.10 -7.14
C PRO A 234 20.35 -30.09 -8.18
N SER A 235 20.37 -28.81 -7.80
CA SER A 235 20.88 -27.73 -8.65
C SER A 235 21.60 -26.68 -7.82
N GLU A 236 22.49 -25.93 -8.45
CA GLU A 236 23.20 -24.82 -7.79
C GLU A 236 22.21 -23.75 -7.27
N VAL A 237 21.10 -23.55 -7.99
CA VAL A 237 20.03 -22.64 -7.58
C VAL A 237 19.41 -23.08 -6.26
N ASN A 238 19.10 -24.38 -6.12
CA ASN A 238 18.48 -24.91 -4.92
C ASN A 238 19.46 -24.94 -3.74
N ARG A 239 20.77 -25.13 -3.99
CA ARG A 239 21.81 -24.96 -2.96
C ARG A 239 21.87 -23.53 -2.44
N VAL A 240 21.96 -22.53 -3.32
CA VAL A 240 21.97 -21.11 -2.90
C VAL A 240 20.70 -20.75 -2.14
N ARG A 241 19.53 -21.24 -2.56
CA ARG A 241 18.27 -21.04 -1.82
C ARG A 241 18.32 -21.64 -0.42
N ALA A 242 18.91 -22.81 -0.25
CA ALA A 242 19.10 -23.44 1.05
C ALA A 242 20.09 -22.63 1.92
N ASP A 243 21.21 -22.16 1.35
CA ASP A 243 22.18 -21.31 2.04
C ASP A 243 21.55 -19.98 2.51
N VAL A 244 20.76 -19.33 1.67
CA VAL A 244 20.01 -18.11 2.00
C VAL A 244 18.98 -18.37 3.11
N LEU A 245 18.21 -19.45 3.02
CA LEU A 245 17.26 -19.83 4.06
C LEU A 245 17.96 -20.09 5.39
N LYS A 246 19.09 -20.80 5.38
CA LYS A 246 19.90 -21.05 6.56
C LYS A 246 20.37 -19.75 7.20
N ALA A 247 20.94 -18.84 6.40
CA ALA A 247 21.38 -17.53 6.88
C ALA A 247 20.23 -16.73 7.51
N CYS A 248 19.03 -16.75 6.91
CA CYS A 248 17.83 -16.16 7.50
C CYS A 248 17.51 -16.73 8.88
N LEU A 249 17.49 -18.06 9.03
CA LEU A 249 17.16 -18.70 10.31
C LEU A 249 18.24 -18.45 11.39
N GLU A 250 19.52 -18.43 11.00
CA GLU A 250 20.64 -18.14 11.91
C GLU A 250 20.66 -16.69 12.37
N LYS A 251 20.22 -15.75 11.53
CA LYS A 251 20.15 -14.31 11.86
C LYS A 251 18.93 -13.94 12.71
N ALA A 252 17.85 -14.74 12.63
CA ALA A 252 16.58 -14.44 13.28
C ALA A 252 16.65 -14.15 14.80
N PRO A 253 17.51 -14.80 15.60
CA PRO A 253 17.61 -14.52 17.05
C PRO A 253 18.28 -13.18 17.39
N GLU A 254 18.94 -12.49 16.45
CA GLU A 254 19.58 -11.21 16.74
C GLU A 254 18.57 -10.14 17.20
N ALA A 255 19.03 -9.17 18.00
CA ALA A 255 18.19 -8.12 18.56
C ALA A 255 17.35 -7.40 17.50
N SER A 256 16.10 -7.05 17.81
CA SER A 256 15.21 -6.29 16.92
C SER A 256 15.85 -5.01 16.36
N GLY A 257 15.44 -4.62 15.15
CA GLY A 257 16.04 -3.49 14.44
C GLY A 257 15.87 -3.56 12.93
N ALA A 258 16.80 -2.93 12.21
CA ALA A 258 16.83 -2.95 10.75
C ALA A 258 17.72 -4.08 10.23
N PHE A 259 17.22 -4.80 9.24
CA PHE A 259 17.91 -5.87 8.54
C PHE A 259 17.85 -5.65 7.04
N SER A 260 18.84 -6.16 6.32
CA SER A 260 18.91 -6.17 4.87
C SER A 260 19.01 -7.62 4.39
N LEU A 261 18.20 -7.96 3.39
CA LEU A 261 18.21 -9.24 2.68
C LEU A 261 18.57 -8.97 1.22
N THR A 262 19.88 -8.92 0.94
CA THR A 262 20.42 -8.60 -0.39
C THR A 262 20.67 -9.89 -1.15
N VAL A 263 19.72 -10.29 -1.99
CA VAL A 263 19.76 -11.58 -2.71
C VAL A 263 19.31 -11.38 -4.15
N PRO A 264 19.98 -11.96 -5.16
CA PRO A 264 19.58 -11.82 -6.56
C PRO A 264 18.18 -12.41 -6.81
N THR A 265 17.60 -12.06 -7.95
CA THR A 265 16.38 -12.71 -8.46
C THR A 265 16.58 -14.22 -8.55
N GLY A 266 15.56 -14.99 -8.15
CA GLY A 266 15.62 -16.45 -8.11
C GLY A 266 16.25 -17.06 -6.86
N GLY A 267 16.92 -16.29 -6.00
CA GLY A 267 17.56 -16.77 -4.76
C GLY A 267 16.64 -17.08 -3.58
N GLY A 268 15.31 -17.13 -3.78
CA GLY A 268 14.36 -17.56 -2.75
C GLY A 268 13.90 -16.50 -1.75
N LYS A 269 14.11 -15.21 -2.04
CA LYS A 269 13.75 -14.05 -1.17
C LYS A 269 12.37 -14.14 -0.53
N THR A 270 11.35 -14.51 -1.30
CA THR A 270 9.95 -14.52 -0.84
C THR A 270 9.74 -15.41 0.38
N LEU A 271 10.08 -16.70 0.30
CA LEU A 271 9.89 -17.63 1.43
C LEU A 271 10.99 -17.47 2.49
N ALA A 272 12.21 -17.13 2.10
CA ALA A 272 13.32 -16.94 3.04
C ALA A 272 13.10 -15.71 3.94
N SER A 273 12.56 -14.60 3.41
CA SER A 273 12.22 -13.42 4.22
C SER A 273 11.07 -13.68 5.18
N LEU A 274 10.05 -14.44 4.75
CA LEU A 274 8.97 -14.88 5.64
C LEU A 274 9.49 -15.82 6.74
N ALA A 275 10.40 -16.73 6.41
CA ALA A 275 11.03 -17.63 7.39
C ALA A 275 11.83 -16.84 8.44
N PHE A 276 12.65 -15.88 8.02
CA PHE A 276 13.30 -14.94 8.93
C PHE A 276 12.27 -14.23 9.81
N ALA A 277 11.21 -13.67 9.21
CA ALA A 277 10.26 -12.84 9.93
C ALA A 277 9.46 -13.62 10.99
N LEU A 278 9.01 -14.84 10.68
CA LEU A 278 8.31 -15.68 11.65
C LEU A 278 9.24 -16.14 12.77
N ALA A 279 10.45 -16.61 12.44
CA ALA A 279 11.43 -17.02 13.44
C ALA A 279 11.87 -15.85 14.34
N HIS A 280 12.09 -14.66 13.76
CA HIS A 280 12.44 -13.45 14.49
C HIS A 280 11.27 -12.99 15.36
N ALA A 281 10.04 -13.04 14.84
CA ALA A 281 8.86 -12.71 15.62
C ALA A 281 8.69 -13.64 16.82
N ARG A 282 8.90 -14.95 16.66
CA ARG A 282 8.89 -15.89 17.79
C ARG A 282 10.01 -15.59 18.79
N ALA A 283 11.24 -15.38 18.31
CA ALA A 283 12.39 -15.12 19.18
C ALA A 283 12.22 -13.87 20.07
N HIS A 284 11.48 -12.87 19.58
CA HIS A 284 11.28 -11.58 20.28
C HIS A 284 9.84 -11.36 20.76
N ASN A 285 8.98 -12.39 20.73
CA ASN A 285 7.56 -12.32 21.08
C ASN A 285 6.80 -11.18 20.36
N LEU A 286 7.05 -10.99 19.07
CA LEU A 286 6.36 -10.02 18.23
C LEU A 286 4.98 -10.53 17.83
N ASP A 287 4.09 -9.62 17.43
CA ASP A 287 2.66 -9.90 17.29
C ASP A 287 2.29 -10.32 15.86
N ARG A 288 3.07 -9.89 14.84
CA ARG A 288 2.75 -10.14 13.43
C ARG A 288 3.90 -9.94 12.45
N VAL A 289 3.68 -10.39 11.22
CA VAL A 289 4.50 -10.11 10.04
C VAL A 289 3.69 -9.29 9.02
N ILE A 290 4.29 -8.24 8.47
CA ILE A 290 3.71 -7.37 7.45
C ILE A 290 4.63 -7.37 6.23
N VAL A 291 4.16 -7.94 5.13
CA VAL A 291 4.86 -7.95 3.84
C VAL A 291 4.33 -6.81 2.98
N VAL A 292 5.24 -5.96 2.53
CA VAL A 292 4.94 -4.74 1.78
C VAL A 292 5.52 -4.87 0.38
N ILE A 293 4.66 -4.88 -0.62
CA ILE A 293 5.02 -5.13 -2.03
C ILE A 293 4.71 -3.86 -2.85
N PRO A 294 5.62 -3.38 -3.72
CA PRO A 294 5.41 -2.10 -4.39
C PRO A 294 4.34 -2.13 -5.48
N PHE A 295 4.20 -3.24 -6.22
CA PHE A 295 3.31 -3.33 -7.36
C PHE A 295 2.09 -4.18 -7.08
N THR A 296 0.90 -3.66 -7.41
CA THR A 296 -0.37 -4.38 -7.30
C THR A 296 -0.47 -5.58 -8.23
N SER A 297 0.41 -5.70 -9.23
CA SER A 297 0.42 -6.82 -10.17
C SER A 297 1.02 -8.12 -9.61
N ILE A 298 1.85 -8.05 -8.56
CA ILE A 298 2.52 -9.24 -7.95
C ILE A 298 1.88 -9.63 -6.62
N ILE A 299 1.09 -8.74 -6.02
CA ILE A 299 0.59 -8.95 -4.65
C ILE A 299 -0.26 -10.22 -4.53
N GLU A 300 -1.17 -10.47 -5.49
CA GLU A 300 -2.02 -11.66 -5.51
C GLU A 300 -1.18 -12.95 -5.62
N GLN A 301 -0.14 -12.94 -6.46
CA GLN A 301 0.76 -14.07 -6.62
C GLN A 301 1.54 -14.33 -5.32
N SER A 302 2.03 -13.27 -4.67
CA SER A 302 2.79 -13.40 -3.43
C SER A 302 1.90 -13.87 -2.27
N ALA A 303 0.70 -13.31 -2.15
CA ALA A 303 -0.29 -13.72 -1.17
C ALA A 303 -0.69 -15.19 -1.34
N ALA A 304 -0.87 -15.67 -2.59
CA ALA A 304 -1.13 -17.08 -2.88
C ALA A 304 0.01 -18.00 -2.42
N VAL A 305 1.28 -17.62 -2.66
CA VAL A 305 2.45 -18.37 -2.18
C VAL A 305 2.43 -18.47 -0.65
N TYR A 306 2.13 -17.37 0.06
CA TYR A 306 2.07 -17.38 1.52
C TYR A 306 0.90 -18.21 2.06
N ARG A 307 -0.30 -18.11 1.45
CA ARG A 307 -1.45 -18.95 1.84
C ARG A 307 -1.15 -20.44 1.71
N GLN A 308 -0.51 -20.82 0.60
CA GLN A 308 -0.09 -22.20 0.36
C GLN A 308 0.92 -22.65 1.40
N ALA A 309 1.97 -21.85 1.64
CA ALA A 309 3.04 -22.19 2.58
C ALA A 309 2.55 -22.28 4.04
N LEU A 310 1.58 -21.45 4.41
CA LEU A 310 1.05 -21.36 5.78
C LEU A 310 -0.21 -22.22 6.02
N LYS A 311 -0.65 -22.97 5.00
CA LYS A 311 -1.82 -23.87 5.05
C LYS A 311 -3.05 -23.20 5.70
N GLY A 312 -3.36 -21.95 5.33
CA GLY A 312 -4.45 -21.21 5.98
C GLY A 312 -4.85 -19.89 5.33
N GLU A 313 -6.07 -19.85 4.79
CA GLU A 313 -6.74 -18.63 4.30
C GLU A 313 -6.92 -17.57 5.41
N ASP A 314 -7.17 -18.02 6.65
CA ASP A 314 -7.40 -17.12 7.79
C ASP A 314 -6.10 -16.51 8.38
N ALA A 315 -4.93 -16.99 7.95
CA ALA A 315 -3.64 -16.53 8.45
C ALA A 315 -3.10 -15.31 7.67
N VAL A 316 -3.47 -15.21 6.38
CA VAL A 316 -2.90 -14.25 5.43
C VAL A 316 -3.97 -13.25 5.00
N LEU A 317 -3.85 -12.02 5.49
CA LEU A 317 -4.67 -10.91 5.04
C LEU A 317 -4.02 -10.23 3.83
N GLU A 318 -4.70 -10.25 2.70
CA GLU A 318 -4.29 -9.51 1.51
C GLU A 318 -5.07 -8.19 1.42
N HIS A 319 -4.38 -7.06 1.35
CA HIS A 319 -5.02 -5.74 1.35
C HIS A 319 -4.39 -4.76 0.35
N HIS A 320 -5.09 -4.56 -0.77
CA HIS A 320 -4.76 -3.57 -1.80
C HIS A 320 -6.01 -3.11 -2.56
N SER A 321 -5.87 -2.04 -3.35
CA SER A 321 -6.98 -1.42 -4.10
C SER A 321 -7.57 -2.28 -5.23
N ALA A 322 -6.86 -3.34 -5.64
CA ALA A 322 -7.22 -4.21 -6.76
C ALA A 322 -7.67 -5.63 -6.35
N PHE A 323 -7.87 -5.90 -5.05
CA PHE A 323 -8.20 -7.24 -4.54
C PHE A 323 -9.55 -7.75 -5.07
N ASP A 324 -9.72 -9.03 -5.39
CA ASP A 324 -10.97 -9.60 -5.96
C ASP A 324 -12.07 -9.80 -4.88
N PRO A 325 -13.30 -9.24 -4.99
CA PRO A 325 -14.35 -9.41 -3.98
C PRO A 325 -14.94 -10.82 -3.96
N ALA A 326 -14.84 -11.56 -5.06
CA ALA A 326 -15.29 -12.95 -5.10
C ALA A 326 -14.42 -13.84 -4.21
N ARG A 327 -13.20 -13.41 -3.91
CA ARG A 327 -12.25 -14.07 -3.00
C ARG A 327 -12.23 -13.45 -1.60
N GLU A 328 -13.03 -12.41 -1.35
CA GLU A 328 -13.05 -11.66 -0.08
C GLU A 328 -14.04 -12.27 0.91
N THR A 329 -13.54 -12.96 1.93
CA THR A 329 -14.38 -13.47 3.03
C THR A 329 -14.85 -12.32 3.94
N PRO A 330 -16.00 -12.46 4.63
CA PRO A 330 -16.44 -11.49 5.64
C PRO A 330 -15.37 -11.22 6.71
N LYS A 331 -14.63 -12.26 7.11
CA LYS A 331 -13.50 -12.19 8.05
C LYS A 331 -12.35 -11.31 7.52
N ASN A 332 -11.97 -11.47 6.25
CA ASN A 332 -10.92 -10.65 5.61
C ASN A 332 -11.31 -9.17 5.52
N ARG A 333 -12.59 -8.88 5.23
CA ARG A 333 -13.08 -7.50 5.16
C ARG A 333 -12.89 -6.78 6.49
N VAL A 334 -13.34 -7.42 7.56
CA VAL A 334 -13.30 -6.91 8.93
C VAL A 334 -11.84 -6.78 9.42
N ALA A 335 -10.98 -7.74 9.06
CA ALA A 335 -9.53 -7.70 9.30
C ALA A 335 -8.80 -6.57 8.55
N SER A 336 -9.23 -6.22 7.33
CA SER A 336 -8.59 -5.17 6.53
C SER A 336 -8.70 -3.75 7.13
N GLU A 337 -9.73 -3.52 7.95
CA GLU A 337 -10.01 -2.23 8.59
C GLU A 337 -8.93 -1.87 9.61
N ASN A 338 -8.42 -2.86 10.36
CA ASN A 338 -7.44 -2.65 11.41
C ASN A 338 -6.16 -3.49 11.26
N TRP A 339 -5.98 -4.23 10.16
CA TRP A 339 -4.86 -5.17 9.97
C TRP A 339 -4.70 -6.18 11.09
N ASP A 340 -5.80 -6.52 11.74
CA ASP A 340 -5.82 -7.66 12.63
C ASP A 340 -5.64 -8.91 11.76
N ALA A 341 -4.42 -9.46 11.65
CA ALA A 341 -4.06 -10.75 11.07
C ALA A 341 -2.59 -11.05 11.40
N PRO A 342 -2.20 -12.32 11.60
CA PRO A 342 -0.81 -12.67 11.91
C PRO A 342 0.16 -12.35 10.76
N VAL A 343 -0.28 -12.54 9.51
CA VAL A 343 0.48 -12.18 8.31
C VAL A 343 -0.36 -11.25 7.45
N VAL A 344 0.13 -10.03 7.21
CA VAL A 344 -0.52 -9.03 6.37
C VAL A 344 0.32 -8.82 5.12
N VAL A 345 -0.29 -8.96 3.95
CA VAL A 345 0.31 -8.67 2.65
C VAL A 345 -0.37 -7.43 2.09
N THR A 346 0.39 -6.34 2.00
CA THR A 346 -0.10 -5.02 1.62
C THR A 346 0.85 -4.36 0.62
N THR A 347 0.49 -3.16 0.14
CA THR A 347 1.35 -2.40 -0.77
C THR A 347 2.14 -1.30 -0.08
N THR A 348 3.22 -0.84 -0.72
CA THR A 348 3.98 0.34 -0.30
C THR A 348 3.07 1.57 -0.11
N VAL A 349 2.14 1.78 -1.05
CA VAL A 349 1.13 2.85 -0.97
C VAL A 349 0.26 2.69 0.27
N GLN A 350 -0.32 1.49 0.47
CA GLN A 350 -1.19 1.24 1.61
C GLN A 350 -0.46 1.36 2.95
N LEU A 351 0.79 0.91 3.05
CA LEU A 351 1.57 1.06 4.28
C LEU A 351 1.78 2.54 4.62
N PHE A 352 2.45 3.27 3.73
CA PHE A 352 2.95 4.59 4.08
C PHE A 352 1.85 5.67 4.05
N GLU A 353 0.89 5.60 3.13
CA GLU A 353 -0.24 6.54 3.17
C GLU A 353 -1.13 6.31 4.39
N SER A 354 -1.22 5.07 4.91
CA SER A 354 -1.88 4.83 6.20
C SER A 354 -1.05 5.42 7.34
N LEU A 355 0.27 5.17 7.36
CA LEU A 355 1.18 5.64 8.42
C LEU A 355 1.14 7.16 8.61
N PHE A 356 0.95 7.89 7.52
CA PHE A 356 0.85 9.36 7.50
C PHE A 356 -0.58 9.89 7.36
N ALA A 357 -1.60 9.03 7.46
CA ALA A 357 -3.00 9.44 7.38
C ALA A 357 -3.44 10.28 8.60
N ASN A 358 -4.59 10.94 8.45
CA ASN A 358 -5.25 11.66 9.54
C ASN A 358 -6.70 11.25 9.79
N ARG A 359 -7.35 10.50 8.88
CA ARG A 359 -8.77 10.11 9.04
C ARG A 359 -8.91 8.81 9.84
N PRO A 360 -9.97 8.64 10.66
CA PRO A 360 -10.15 7.46 11.52
C PRO A 360 -10.04 6.15 10.74
N ARG A 361 -10.81 6.01 9.66
CA ARG A 361 -10.86 4.78 8.85
C ARG A 361 -9.51 4.32 8.33
N SER A 362 -8.65 5.25 7.91
CA SER A 362 -7.30 4.93 7.42
C SER A 362 -6.34 4.63 8.58
N CYS A 363 -6.51 5.31 9.72
CA CYS A 363 -5.63 5.19 10.88
C CYS A 363 -5.93 3.98 11.76
N ARG A 364 -7.13 3.36 11.71
CA ARG A 364 -7.53 2.23 12.58
C ARG A 364 -6.55 1.06 12.61
N LYS A 365 -5.70 0.91 11.57
CA LYS A 365 -4.70 -0.15 11.46
C LYS A 365 -3.31 0.17 12.04
N LEU A 366 -3.02 1.42 12.39
CA LEU A 366 -1.66 1.83 12.73
C LEU A 366 -1.14 1.25 14.04
N HIS A 367 -1.96 1.20 15.09
CA HIS A 367 -1.55 0.63 16.39
C HIS A 367 -1.06 -0.83 16.25
N ASN A 368 -1.54 -1.52 15.22
CA ASN A 368 -1.17 -2.88 14.86
C ASN A 368 0.17 -2.99 14.13
N LEU A 369 0.82 -1.87 13.75
CA LEU A 369 2.22 -1.86 13.29
C LEU A 369 3.23 -2.06 14.43
N ALA A 370 2.84 -1.75 15.67
CA ALA A 370 3.71 -1.97 16.82
C ALA A 370 4.00 -3.46 17.00
N ARG A 371 5.23 -3.78 17.44
CA ARG A 371 5.73 -5.14 17.65
C ARG A 371 5.51 -6.04 16.42
N SER A 372 5.82 -5.53 15.22
CA SER A 372 5.70 -6.30 13.98
C SER A 372 7.05 -6.46 13.29
N VAL A 373 7.18 -7.50 12.47
CA VAL A 373 8.23 -7.57 11.46
C VAL A 373 7.69 -7.04 10.14
N ILE A 374 8.26 -5.95 9.64
CA ILE A 374 7.85 -5.30 8.38
C ILE A 374 8.88 -5.64 7.30
N ILE A 375 8.49 -6.47 6.32
CA ILE A 375 9.30 -6.79 5.16
C ILE A 375 8.96 -5.80 4.05
N LEU A 376 9.93 -4.98 3.64
CA LEU A 376 9.85 -4.12 2.46
C LEU A 376 10.45 -4.86 1.28
N ASP A 377 9.60 -5.45 0.43
CA ASP A 377 10.06 -6.14 -0.76
C ASP A 377 10.33 -5.16 -1.90
N GLU A 378 11.36 -5.43 -2.69
CA GLU A 378 11.86 -4.56 -3.77
C GLU A 378 12.01 -3.09 -3.30
N ALA A 379 12.61 -2.89 -2.12
CA ALA A 379 12.71 -1.60 -1.44
C ALA A 379 13.39 -0.47 -2.26
N GLN A 380 14.09 -0.79 -3.34
CA GLN A 380 14.64 0.20 -4.26
C GLN A 380 13.57 1.05 -4.98
N THR A 381 12.32 0.59 -5.03
CA THR A 381 11.22 1.31 -5.69
C THR A 381 10.62 2.42 -4.81
N LEU A 382 11.14 2.64 -3.60
CA LEU A 382 10.66 3.72 -2.74
C LEU A 382 10.88 5.08 -3.40
N PRO A 383 9.88 5.99 -3.37
CA PRO A 383 9.96 7.26 -4.08
C PRO A 383 11.01 8.19 -3.45
N PRO A 384 12.05 8.61 -4.20
CA PRO A 384 13.12 9.44 -3.65
C PRO A 384 12.61 10.75 -3.01
N ALA A 385 11.60 11.39 -3.61
CA ALA A 385 11.02 12.65 -3.14
C ALA A 385 10.37 12.59 -1.75
N MET A 386 10.09 11.39 -1.23
CA MET A 386 9.49 11.14 0.09
C MET A 386 10.34 10.22 0.96
N LEU A 387 11.60 10.00 0.59
CA LEU A 387 12.45 9.01 1.26
C LEU A 387 12.76 9.42 2.71
N SER A 388 12.99 10.71 2.98
CA SER A 388 13.27 11.20 4.34
C SER A 388 12.12 10.93 5.33
N PRO A 389 10.85 11.31 5.05
CA PRO A 389 9.74 10.97 5.95
C PRO A 389 9.49 9.47 6.06
N ILE A 390 9.66 8.69 4.99
CA ILE A 390 9.54 7.22 5.02
C ILE A 390 10.53 6.61 6.02
N LEU A 391 11.81 6.96 5.91
CA LEU A 391 12.85 6.38 6.76
C LEU A 391 12.73 6.86 8.22
N ASP A 392 12.37 8.13 8.44
CA ASP A 392 12.10 8.64 9.80
C ASP A 392 10.91 7.92 10.44
N GLY A 393 9.85 7.62 9.66
CA GLY A 393 8.71 6.82 10.10
C GLY A 393 9.08 5.38 10.46
N LEU A 394 9.82 4.69 9.59
CA LEU A 394 10.31 3.32 9.85
C LEU A 394 11.26 3.28 11.06
N GLN A 395 12.19 4.23 11.16
CA GLN A 395 13.09 4.33 12.29
C GLN A 395 12.33 4.58 13.60
N THR A 396 11.25 5.36 13.55
CA THR A 396 10.37 5.58 14.70
C THR A 396 9.61 4.30 15.08
N LEU A 397 9.10 3.53 14.09
CA LEU A 397 8.48 2.22 14.36
C LEU A 397 9.44 1.25 15.05
N ILE A 398 10.72 1.26 14.64
CA ILE A 398 11.76 0.45 15.29
C ILE A 398 12.01 0.93 16.71
N SER A 399 12.31 2.22 16.91
CA SER A 399 12.79 2.72 18.21
C SER A 399 11.69 2.86 19.26
N ASP A 400 10.45 3.15 18.85
CA ASP A 400 9.39 3.59 19.75
C ASP A 400 8.23 2.59 19.85
N PHE A 401 8.09 1.73 18.85
CA PHE A 401 6.98 0.78 18.72
C PHE A 401 7.44 -0.68 18.64
N GLY A 402 8.74 -0.95 18.79
CA GLY A 402 9.28 -2.32 18.88
C GLY A 402 9.18 -3.12 17.59
N ALA A 403 9.10 -2.46 16.43
CA ALA A 403 9.10 -3.15 15.15
C ALA A 403 10.52 -3.55 14.71
N SER A 404 10.60 -4.54 13.84
CA SER A 404 11.80 -4.86 13.07
C SER A 404 11.50 -4.67 11.58
N VAL A 405 12.45 -4.14 10.83
CA VAL A 405 12.29 -3.86 9.38
C VAL A 405 13.27 -4.70 8.60
N VAL A 406 12.80 -5.42 7.58
CA VAL A 406 13.62 -6.21 6.66
C VAL A 406 13.55 -5.56 5.28
N ILE A 407 14.67 -5.06 4.79
CA ILE A 407 14.83 -4.50 3.45
C ILE A 407 15.18 -5.65 2.49
N SER A 408 14.21 -6.14 1.71
CA SER A 408 14.40 -7.24 0.75
C SER A 408 14.60 -6.69 -0.65
N THR A 409 15.72 -7.00 -1.30
CA THR A 409 16.05 -6.46 -2.63
C THR A 409 17.15 -7.25 -3.34
N ALA A 410 17.18 -7.15 -4.67
CA ALA A 410 18.34 -7.55 -5.49
C ALA A 410 19.31 -6.39 -5.75
N THR A 411 18.87 -5.14 -5.61
CA THR A 411 19.63 -3.93 -5.97
C THR A 411 19.63 -2.99 -4.77
N GLN A 412 20.54 -3.21 -3.83
CA GLN A 412 20.48 -2.60 -2.50
C GLN A 412 20.45 -1.06 -2.55
N PRO A 413 19.37 -0.41 -2.10
CA PRO A 413 19.33 1.03 -1.94
C PRO A 413 20.09 1.47 -0.69
N VAL A 414 20.66 2.69 -0.73
CA VAL A 414 21.33 3.30 0.41
C VAL A 414 20.29 3.90 1.37
N LEU A 415 19.68 3.04 2.20
CA LEU A 415 18.63 3.43 3.16
C LEU A 415 19.15 3.62 4.59
N HIS A 416 20.44 3.32 4.83
CA HIS A 416 21.08 3.55 6.11
C HIS A 416 21.47 5.02 6.28
N ARG A 417 21.71 5.43 7.53
CA ARG A 417 22.11 6.80 7.84
C ARG A 417 23.45 7.16 7.19
N ILE A 418 23.44 8.19 6.36
CA ILE A 418 24.64 8.83 5.77
C ILE A 418 24.53 10.35 5.95
N PRO A 419 25.62 11.15 5.81
CA PRO A 419 25.56 12.59 6.03
C PRO A 419 24.45 13.34 5.26
N ARG A 420 24.10 12.84 4.07
CA ARG A 420 23.02 13.37 3.21
C ARG A 420 21.64 12.74 3.44
N LEU A 421 21.55 11.68 4.26
CA LEU A 421 20.33 10.97 4.63
C LEU A 421 20.31 10.80 6.15
N LYS A 422 20.08 11.91 6.86
CA LYS A 422 20.15 11.96 8.33
C LYS A 422 19.05 11.14 8.99
N GLU A 423 17.95 10.90 8.28
CA GLU A 423 16.81 10.09 8.71
C GLU A 423 16.96 8.61 8.32
N GLY A 424 18.07 8.21 7.71
CA GLY A 424 18.31 6.82 7.34
C GLY A 424 18.31 5.88 8.54
N LEU A 425 18.03 4.60 8.26
CA LEU A 425 17.96 3.55 9.26
C LEU A 425 19.30 3.37 9.96
N GLN A 426 19.25 3.11 11.26
CA GLN A 426 20.42 2.87 12.10
C GLN A 426 20.73 1.37 12.20
N ASN A 427 22.02 1.04 12.25
CA ASN A 427 22.52 -0.32 12.50
C ASN A 427 21.87 -1.39 11.61
N VAL A 428 21.77 -1.11 10.30
CA VAL A 428 21.23 -2.08 9.32
C VAL A 428 22.17 -3.28 9.24
N ARG A 429 21.67 -4.48 9.53
CA ARG A 429 22.45 -5.72 9.52
C ARG A 429 22.11 -6.57 8.30
N GLU A 430 23.12 -6.93 7.51
CA GLU A 430 22.94 -7.85 6.39
C GLU A 430 22.67 -9.27 6.92
N ILE A 431 21.63 -9.90 6.38
CA ILE A 431 21.20 -11.26 6.75
C ILE A 431 22.08 -12.29 6.06
N VAL A 432 22.36 -12.11 4.77
CA VAL A 432 23.10 -13.09 3.97
C VAL A 432 24.58 -12.72 3.94
N PRO A 433 25.47 -13.55 4.51
CA PRO A 433 26.91 -13.28 4.51
C PRO A 433 27.49 -13.25 3.09
N ALA A 434 28.53 -12.43 2.88
CA ALA A 434 29.16 -12.27 1.57
C ALA A 434 29.76 -13.60 1.03
N GLU A 435 30.15 -14.50 1.94
CA GLU A 435 30.74 -15.81 1.65
C GLU A 435 29.76 -16.74 0.90
N VAL A 436 28.45 -16.50 1.04
CA VAL A 436 27.42 -17.24 0.27
C VAL A 436 27.57 -17.00 -1.22
N ARG A 437 28.12 -15.83 -1.63
CA ARG A 437 28.37 -15.44 -3.03
C ARG A 437 27.16 -15.65 -3.93
N ALA A 438 25.97 -15.29 -3.42
CA ALA A 438 24.70 -15.58 -4.07
C ALA A 438 24.60 -14.96 -5.48
N PHE A 439 25.06 -13.72 -5.67
CA PHE A 439 25.05 -13.04 -6.97
C PHE A 439 25.92 -13.71 -8.02
N GLU A 440 27.14 -14.12 -7.64
CA GLU A 440 28.06 -14.82 -8.54
C GLU A 440 27.51 -16.20 -8.92
N ARG A 441 27.09 -16.99 -7.92
CA ARG A 441 26.62 -18.37 -8.11
C ARG A 441 25.29 -18.45 -8.86
N LEU A 442 24.47 -17.41 -8.78
CA LEU A 442 23.19 -17.31 -9.49
C LEU A 442 23.28 -16.46 -10.76
N ARG A 443 24.49 -16.07 -11.20
CA ARG A 443 24.68 -15.30 -12.43
C ARG A 443 24.23 -16.13 -13.63
N ARG A 444 23.20 -15.63 -14.32
CA ARG A 444 22.58 -16.28 -15.49
C ARG A 444 22.63 -15.42 -16.74
N VAL A 445 23.09 -14.18 -16.60
CA VAL A 445 23.00 -13.14 -17.62
C VAL A 445 24.36 -12.47 -17.76
N GLN A 446 24.78 -12.26 -19.00
CA GLN A 446 25.87 -11.38 -19.36
C GLN A 446 25.31 -10.05 -19.88
N VAL A 447 25.98 -8.94 -19.56
CA VAL A 447 25.56 -7.61 -19.99
C VAL A 447 26.43 -7.16 -21.15
N ARG A 448 25.80 -6.72 -22.23
CA ARG A 448 26.43 -6.03 -23.35
C ARG A 448 26.04 -4.56 -23.31
N TRP A 449 26.98 -3.72 -22.88
CA TRP A 449 26.84 -2.28 -22.85
C TRP A 449 26.78 -1.68 -24.26
N PRO A 450 26.10 -0.54 -24.46
CA PRO A 450 26.02 0.12 -25.76
C PRO A 450 27.40 0.66 -26.18
N ASP A 451 27.60 0.83 -27.48
CA ASP A 451 28.65 1.71 -27.99
C ASP A 451 28.22 3.16 -27.70
N MET A 452 29.06 3.91 -26.99
CA MET A 452 28.77 5.30 -26.57
C MET A 452 28.93 6.31 -27.73
N SER A 453 28.80 5.84 -28.98
CA SER A 453 28.86 6.62 -30.21
C SER A 453 27.57 7.39 -30.52
N GLY A 454 26.51 7.18 -29.74
CA GLY A 454 25.23 7.87 -29.84
C GLY A 454 24.02 6.93 -29.99
N PRO A 455 22.80 7.51 -30.16
CA PRO A 455 21.57 6.73 -30.18
C PRO A 455 21.48 5.72 -31.32
N THR A 456 20.92 4.54 -31.03
CA THR A 456 20.59 3.50 -32.01
C THR A 456 19.14 3.64 -32.46
N SER A 457 18.88 3.69 -33.77
CA SER A 457 17.52 3.78 -34.31
C SER A 457 16.71 2.51 -34.03
N TYR A 458 15.38 2.61 -33.96
CA TYR A 458 14.53 1.44 -33.73
C TYR A 458 14.58 0.44 -34.89
N GLU A 459 14.82 0.90 -36.12
CA GLU A 459 15.05 0.04 -37.28
C GLU A 459 16.33 -0.80 -37.10
N ALA A 460 17.42 -0.18 -36.64
CA ALA A 460 18.66 -0.89 -36.37
C ALA A 460 18.50 -1.89 -35.20
N VAL A 461 17.78 -1.52 -34.14
CA VAL A 461 17.44 -2.44 -33.05
C VAL A 461 16.59 -3.61 -33.57
N ALA A 462 15.58 -3.37 -34.40
CA ALA A 462 14.74 -4.40 -34.99
C ALA A 462 15.55 -5.37 -35.87
N VAL A 463 16.48 -4.86 -36.69
CA VAL A 463 17.38 -5.68 -37.52
C VAL A 463 18.22 -6.63 -36.68
N GLU A 464 18.84 -6.13 -35.61
CA GLU A 464 19.65 -6.97 -34.73
C GLU A 464 18.81 -7.96 -33.93
N ALA A 465 17.71 -7.49 -33.32
CA ALA A 465 16.84 -8.33 -32.49
C ALA A 465 16.08 -9.39 -33.31
N ALA A 466 15.80 -9.15 -34.60
CA ALA A 466 15.10 -10.11 -35.46
C ALA A 466 15.92 -11.38 -35.74
N LYS A 467 17.25 -11.35 -35.55
CA LYS A 467 18.15 -12.51 -35.65
C LYS A 467 17.88 -13.52 -34.53
N GLU A 468 17.29 -13.08 -33.43
CA GLU A 468 17.00 -13.88 -32.26
C GLU A 468 15.59 -14.49 -32.34
N ARG A 469 15.45 -15.74 -31.88
CA ARG A 469 14.15 -16.43 -31.86
C ARG A 469 13.33 -16.15 -30.61
N ASP A 470 13.98 -15.79 -29.50
CA ASP A 470 13.33 -15.59 -28.21
C ASP A 470 13.83 -14.28 -27.59
N VAL A 471 13.15 -13.18 -27.92
CA VAL A 471 13.61 -11.84 -27.63
C VAL A 471 12.53 -10.95 -27.02
N LEU A 472 12.92 -10.23 -25.97
CA LEU A 472 12.17 -9.13 -25.38
C LEU A 472 12.91 -7.83 -25.61
N VAL A 473 12.25 -6.81 -26.15
CA VAL A 473 12.79 -5.46 -26.29
C VAL A 473 12.01 -4.47 -25.43
N ILE A 474 12.70 -3.82 -24.50
CA ILE A 474 12.12 -2.88 -23.55
C ILE A 474 12.56 -1.45 -23.90
N VAL A 475 11.57 -0.58 -24.14
CA VAL A 475 11.76 0.84 -24.49
C VAL A 475 11.15 1.76 -23.42
N HIS A 476 11.41 3.07 -23.55
CA HIS A 476 10.99 4.04 -22.55
C HIS A 476 9.52 4.44 -22.64
N ARG A 477 9.02 4.66 -23.85
CA ARG A 477 7.69 5.21 -24.13
C ARG A 477 6.87 4.21 -24.93
N ARG A 478 5.55 4.44 -24.90
CA ARG A 478 4.61 3.61 -25.66
C ARG A 478 4.73 3.87 -27.17
N ASP A 479 5.10 5.09 -27.55
CA ASP A 479 5.30 5.47 -28.94
C ASP A 479 6.52 4.75 -29.52
N ASP A 480 7.63 4.77 -28.78
CA ASP A 480 8.82 3.95 -29.08
C ASP A 480 8.48 2.48 -29.32
N ALA A 481 7.59 1.90 -28.49
CA ALA A 481 7.21 0.50 -28.59
C ALA A 481 6.39 0.23 -29.87
N ARG A 482 5.55 1.19 -30.26
CA ARG A 482 4.79 1.12 -31.52
C ARG A 482 5.70 1.24 -32.72
N ASP A 483 6.64 2.19 -32.70
CA ASP A 483 7.60 2.43 -33.77
C ASP A 483 8.49 1.19 -33.97
N LEU A 484 8.99 0.61 -32.88
CA LEU A 484 9.78 -0.62 -32.93
C LEU A 484 8.96 -1.83 -33.43
N CYS A 485 7.69 -1.96 -33.02
CA CYS A 485 6.80 -2.98 -33.58
C CYS A 485 6.60 -2.79 -35.10
N ALA A 486 6.43 -1.55 -35.56
CA ALA A 486 6.30 -1.25 -36.98
C ALA A 486 7.59 -1.53 -37.76
N ALA A 487 8.75 -1.29 -37.15
CA ALA A 487 10.05 -1.64 -37.71
C ALA A 487 10.20 -3.17 -37.89
N PHE A 488 9.82 -3.96 -36.88
CA PHE A 488 9.77 -5.43 -37.01
C PHE A 488 8.81 -5.86 -38.11
N ASP A 489 7.60 -5.29 -38.15
CA ASP A 489 6.59 -5.66 -39.13
C ASP A 489 7.07 -5.42 -40.56
N THR A 490 7.71 -4.27 -40.79
CA THR A 490 8.28 -3.88 -42.08
C THR A 490 9.43 -4.81 -42.47
N LEU A 491 10.35 -5.06 -41.54
CA LEU A 491 11.53 -5.89 -41.78
C LEU A 491 11.17 -7.34 -42.12
N LEU A 492 10.18 -7.91 -41.42
CA LEU A 492 9.82 -9.32 -41.51
C LEU A 492 8.65 -9.58 -42.47
N ASN A 493 8.01 -8.52 -42.96
CA ASN A 493 6.78 -8.58 -43.75
C ASN A 493 5.67 -9.41 -43.07
N GLN A 494 5.58 -9.33 -41.73
CA GLN A 494 4.66 -10.10 -40.88
C GLN A 494 4.22 -9.25 -39.69
N LYS A 495 2.98 -9.43 -39.21
CA LYS A 495 2.45 -8.69 -38.03
C LYS A 495 2.37 -9.59 -36.80
N ASP A 496 3.43 -10.33 -36.53
CA ASP A 496 3.49 -11.38 -35.50
C ASP A 496 4.07 -10.88 -34.16
N THR A 497 4.70 -9.71 -34.15
CA THR A 497 5.39 -9.16 -32.97
C THR A 497 4.39 -8.75 -31.89
N LEU A 498 4.59 -9.31 -30.70
CA LEU A 498 3.73 -9.11 -29.53
C LEU A 498 4.08 -7.80 -28.82
N HIS A 499 3.11 -7.24 -28.10
CA HIS A 499 3.28 -5.98 -27.37
C HIS A 499 2.68 -6.06 -25.97
N LEU A 500 3.35 -5.44 -24.98
CA LEU A 500 2.81 -5.26 -23.63
C LEU A 500 3.03 -3.82 -23.14
N SER A 501 1.98 -3.17 -22.65
CA SER A 501 2.08 -1.85 -22.02
C SER A 501 0.98 -1.57 -21.00
N ALA A 502 1.16 -0.52 -20.21
CA ALA A 502 0.19 -0.13 -19.18
C ALA A 502 -1.16 0.42 -19.71
N LEU A 503 -1.29 0.71 -21.01
CA LEU A 503 -2.58 1.07 -21.64
C LEU A 503 -3.34 -0.12 -22.22
N MET A 504 -2.88 -1.33 -21.94
CA MET A 504 -3.67 -2.54 -22.12
C MET A 504 -4.33 -2.84 -20.77
N CYS A 505 -5.63 -3.11 -20.74
CA CYS A 505 -6.33 -3.53 -19.52
C CYS A 505 -5.78 -4.87 -19.01
N ALA A 506 -6.07 -5.23 -17.76
CA ALA A 506 -5.53 -6.45 -17.14
C ALA A 506 -5.91 -7.72 -17.90
N GLU A 507 -7.14 -7.76 -18.42
CA GLU A 507 -7.61 -8.87 -19.26
C GLU A 507 -6.77 -9.03 -20.52
N HIS A 508 -6.53 -7.93 -21.22
CA HIS A 508 -5.75 -7.92 -22.45
C HIS A 508 -4.30 -8.37 -22.23
N ARG A 509 -3.66 -7.89 -21.15
CA ARG A 509 -2.30 -8.33 -20.80
C ARG A 509 -2.25 -9.83 -20.52
N SER A 510 -3.26 -10.37 -19.83
CA SER A 510 -3.34 -11.80 -19.51
C SER A 510 -3.42 -12.66 -20.77
N HIS A 511 -4.19 -12.23 -21.77
CA HIS A 511 -4.24 -12.91 -23.08
C HIS A 511 -2.89 -12.88 -23.81
N VAL A 512 -2.19 -11.74 -23.85
CA VAL A 512 -0.87 -11.66 -24.49
C VAL A 512 0.15 -12.56 -23.78
N LEU A 513 0.13 -12.62 -22.45
CA LEU A 513 0.99 -13.51 -21.68
C LEU A 513 0.70 -15.00 -21.95
N ALA A 514 -0.57 -15.37 -22.10
CA ALA A 514 -0.95 -16.72 -22.51
C ALA A 514 -0.41 -17.05 -23.91
N MET A 515 -0.53 -16.13 -24.87
CA MET A 515 0.02 -16.30 -26.22
C MET A 515 1.54 -16.51 -26.22
N ILE A 516 2.28 -15.77 -25.38
CA ILE A 516 3.74 -15.95 -25.22
C ILE A 516 4.05 -17.37 -24.77
N LYS A 517 3.36 -17.85 -23.73
CA LYS A 517 3.55 -19.21 -23.18
C LYS A 517 3.26 -20.28 -24.24
N GLU A 518 2.17 -20.13 -24.98
CA GLU A 518 1.74 -21.06 -26.01
C GLU A 518 2.74 -21.14 -27.18
N ARG A 519 3.22 -19.99 -27.69
CA ARG A 519 4.22 -19.95 -28.76
C ARG A 519 5.54 -20.61 -28.34
N LYS A 520 5.98 -20.34 -27.11
CA LYS A 520 7.18 -20.99 -26.55
C LYS A 520 7.04 -22.51 -26.47
N LEU A 521 5.87 -22.99 -26.04
CA LEU A 521 5.58 -24.42 -25.99
C LEU A 521 5.64 -25.08 -27.38
N ARG A 522 5.23 -24.35 -28.43
CA ARG A 522 5.31 -24.79 -29.82
C ARG A 522 6.69 -24.63 -30.48
N GLY A 523 7.68 -24.05 -29.79
CA GLY A 523 9.00 -23.77 -30.36
C GLY A 523 9.02 -22.66 -31.43
N GLU A 524 7.96 -21.85 -31.46
CA GLU A 524 7.83 -20.73 -32.39
C GLU A 524 8.67 -19.53 -31.94
N PRO A 525 9.15 -18.68 -32.87
CA PRO A 525 9.78 -17.42 -32.50
C PRO A 525 8.84 -16.54 -31.68
N VAL A 526 9.36 -15.97 -30.60
CA VAL A 526 8.66 -14.99 -29.76
C VAL A 526 9.44 -13.70 -29.74
N ARG A 527 8.81 -12.66 -30.28
CA ARG A 527 9.30 -11.28 -30.25
C ARG A 527 8.29 -10.46 -29.47
N LEU A 528 8.71 -9.96 -28.32
CA LEU A 528 7.90 -9.11 -27.46
C LEU A 528 8.54 -7.73 -27.38
N VAL A 529 7.77 -6.69 -27.69
CA VAL A 529 8.14 -5.30 -27.39
C VAL A 529 7.33 -4.84 -26.18
N SER A 530 7.98 -4.17 -25.23
CA SER A 530 7.28 -3.65 -24.05
C SER A 530 7.87 -2.32 -23.57
N THR A 531 7.10 -1.61 -22.75
CA THR A 531 7.63 -0.53 -21.90
C THR A 531 8.17 -1.13 -20.59
N GLN A 532 8.45 -0.30 -19.58
CA GLN A 532 8.92 -0.74 -18.26
C GLN A 532 7.93 -1.64 -17.48
N LEU A 533 6.74 -1.91 -18.03
CA LEU A 533 5.73 -2.76 -17.40
C LEU A 533 6.25 -4.16 -17.09
N VAL A 534 7.12 -4.71 -17.93
CA VAL A 534 7.65 -6.08 -17.74
C VAL A 534 8.77 -6.16 -16.70
N GLU A 535 9.35 -5.02 -16.29
CA GLU A 535 10.45 -4.98 -15.33
C GLU A 535 10.01 -5.46 -13.95
N ALA A 536 8.76 -5.21 -13.57
CA ALA A 536 8.15 -5.72 -12.35
C ALA A 536 6.68 -6.07 -12.59
N GLY A 537 6.20 -7.19 -12.06
CA GLY A 537 4.78 -7.55 -12.21
C GLY A 537 4.49 -8.70 -13.13
N VAL A 538 5.42 -9.03 -14.03
CA VAL A 538 5.12 -9.87 -15.18
C VAL A 538 6.03 -11.09 -15.19
N ASP A 539 5.43 -12.28 -15.18
CA ASP A 539 6.15 -13.56 -15.21
C ASP A 539 6.50 -13.93 -16.66
N VAL A 540 7.60 -13.35 -17.13
CA VAL A 540 8.21 -13.64 -18.44
C VAL A 540 9.68 -14.03 -18.27
N ASP A 541 10.13 -14.92 -19.14
CA ASP A 541 11.51 -15.38 -19.27
C ASP A 541 11.87 -15.36 -20.76
N PHE A 542 13.02 -14.80 -21.13
CA PHE A 542 13.51 -14.70 -22.50
C PHE A 542 15.01 -15.02 -22.58
N ALA A 543 15.46 -15.63 -23.68
CA ALA A 543 16.88 -15.89 -23.88
C ALA A 543 17.70 -14.59 -24.05
N ILE A 544 17.16 -13.63 -24.82
CA ILE A 544 17.80 -12.34 -25.09
C ILE A 544 16.86 -11.21 -24.68
N VAL A 545 17.38 -10.24 -23.95
CA VAL A 545 16.65 -9.02 -23.57
C VAL A 545 17.40 -7.82 -24.11
N TYR A 546 16.72 -7.00 -24.90
CA TYR A 546 17.17 -5.66 -25.25
C TYR A 546 16.54 -4.65 -24.31
N ARG A 547 17.31 -3.68 -23.82
CA ARG A 547 16.82 -2.61 -22.96
C ARG A 547 17.40 -1.27 -23.37
N ALA A 548 16.53 -0.30 -23.65
CA ALA A 548 16.96 1.09 -23.80
C ALA A 548 17.67 1.55 -22.51
N LEU A 549 18.83 2.19 -22.61
CA LEU A 549 19.61 2.65 -21.47
C LEU A 549 18.73 3.47 -20.52
N GLY A 550 18.72 3.13 -19.24
CA GLY A 550 17.92 3.76 -18.20
C GLY A 550 18.66 3.74 -16.86
N GLY A 551 17.91 3.84 -15.76
CA GLY A 551 18.48 3.63 -14.42
C GLY A 551 19.07 2.23 -14.24
N LEU A 552 20.18 2.10 -13.51
CA LEU A 552 20.84 0.80 -13.30
C LEU A 552 19.93 -0.22 -12.59
N ASP A 553 19.04 0.24 -11.71
CA ASP A 553 18.01 -0.58 -11.07
C ASP A 553 17.01 -1.15 -12.09
N SER A 554 16.53 -0.32 -13.03
CA SER A 554 15.66 -0.73 -14.14
C SER A 554 16.36 -1.73 -15.08
N LEU A 555 17.66 -1.53 -15.36
CA LEU A 555 18.46 -2.47 -16.15
C LEU A 555 18.59 -3.83 -15.46
N ALA A 556 18.84 -3.86 -14.14
CA ALA A 556 18.93 -5.11 -13.39
C ALA A 556 17.58 -5.83 -13.28
N GLN A 557 16.47 -5.10 -13.16
CA GLN A 557 15.13 -5.69 -13.22
C GLN A 557 14.81 -6.28 -14.59
N ALA A 558 15.24 -5.64 -15.68
CA ALA A 558 15.19 -6.20 -17.02
C ALA A 558 16.06 -7.46 -17.16
N ALA A 559 17.27 -7.46 -16.58
CA ALA A 559 18.13 -8.65 -16.51
C ALA A 559 17.42 -9.83 -15.82
N GLY A 560 16.59 -9.57 -14.81
CA GLY A 560 15.78 -10.59 -14.12
C GLY A 560 14.67 -11.23 -14.97
N ARG A 561 14.47 -10.78 -16.22
CA ARG A 561 13.59 -11.38 -17.24
C ARG A 561 14.38 -12.15 -18.30
N CYS A 562 15.71 -12.13 -18.23
CA CYS A 562 16.61 -12.84 -19.11
C CYS A 562 17.09 -14.14 -18.45
N ASN A 563 16.88 -15.29 -19.11
CA ASN A 563 17.24 -16.61 -18.60
C ASN A 563 16.83 -16.81 -17.12
N ARG A 564 15.64 -16.32 -16.78
CA ARG A 564 15.06 -16.26 -15.43
C ARG A 564 14.94 -17.67 -14.84
N GLU A 565 14.58 -18.67 -15.63
CA GLU A 565 14.50 -20.06 -15.18
C GLU A 565 15.84 -20.79 -15.24
N GLY A 566 16.88 -20.22 -15.85
CA GLY A 566 18.21 -20.83 -15.94
C GLY A 566 18.26 -22.07 -16.84
N ARG A 567 17.36 -22.19 -17.82
CA ARG A 567 17.22 -23.37 -18.69
C ARG A 567 18.19 -23.38 -19.87
N LEU A 568 18.86 -22.26 -20.16
CA LEU A 568 19.85 -22.21 -21.23
C LEU A 568 21.11 -23.00 -20.85
N LYS A 569 21.78 -23.60 -21.86
CA LYS A 569 23.08 -24.26 -21.67
C LYS A 569 24.22 -23.28 -21.30
N GLY A 570 24.00 -21.98 -21.54
CA GLY A 570 24.92 -20.89 -21.21
C GLY A 570 24.18 -19.72 -20.58
N LEU A 571 24.83 -18.56 -20.54
CA LEU A 571 24.20 -17.32 -20.06
C LEU A 571 23.20 -16.77 -21.09
N GLY A 572 22.12 -16.17 -20.60
CA GLY A 572 21.32 -15.25 -21.40
C GLY A 572 22.08 -13.93 -21.58
N GLU A 573 21.60 -13.07 -22.47
CA GLU A 573 22.24 -11.79 -22.76
C GLU A 573 21.28 -10.61 -22.56
N LEU A 574 21.69 -9.64 -21.74
CA LEU A 574 21.09 -8.32 -21.66
C LEU A 574 21.87 -7.38 -22.59
N ARG A 575 21.25 -6.97 -23.69
CA ARG A 575 21.81 -6.01 -24.66
C ARG A 575 21.24 -4.62 -24.41
N ILE A 576 22.10 -3.67 -24.09
CA ILE A 576 21.68 -2.30 -23.79
C ILE A 576 21.97 -1.43 -25.02
N PHE A 577 21.02 -0.55 -25.36
CA PHE A 577 21.16 0.40 -26.46
C PHE A 577 20.76 1.81 -26.01
N GLU A 578 21.37 2.84 -26.57
CA GLU A 578 20.91 4.21 -26.39
C GLU A 578 19.69 4.46 -27.27
N ALA A 579 18.54 4.80 -26.68
CA ALA A 579 17.34 5.08 -27.45
C ALA A 579 17.38 6.47 -28.10
N PRO A 580 16.72 6.68 -29.26
CA PRO A 580 16.58 8.00 -29.88
C PRO A 580 15.78 8.99 -29.01
N THR A 581 14.92 8.46 -28.13
CA THR A 581 14.06 9.24 -27.24
C THR A 581 14.50 9.10 -25.79
N ARG A 582 14.19 10.13 -24.98
CA ARG A 582 14.48 10.12 -23.53
C ARG A 582 13.35 9.48 -22.72
N PRO A 583 13.63 8.91 -21.54
CA PRO A 583 12.59 8.46 -20.62
C PRO A 583 11.66 9.60 -20.16
N PRO A 584 10.50 9.26 -19.56
CA PRO A 584 9.61 10.26 -18.95
C PRO A 584 10.34 11.12 -17.92
N GLN A 585 9.92 12.39 -17.79
CA GLN A 585 10.54 13.35 -16.86
C GLN A 585 10.52 12.87 -15.40
N GLY A 586 11.37 13.47 -14.56
CA GLY A 586 11.44 13.21 -13.13
C GLY A 586 12.56 12.24 -12.74
N VAL A 587 12.23 11.19 -11.99
CA VAL A 587 13.19 10.18 -11.54
C VAL A 587 13.82 9.40 -12.71
N PRO A 588 13.08 8.94 -13.74
CA PRO A 588 13.67 8.14 -14.82
C PRO A 588 14.76 8.86 -15.62
N VAL A 589 14.62 10.17 -15.89
CA VAL A 589 15.66 10.96 -16.57
C VAL A 589 16.91 11.09 -15.70
N ALA A 590 16.77 11.44 -14.42
CA ALA A 590 17.93 11.56 -13.54
C ALA A 590 18.65 10.20 -13.34
N ALA A 591 17.88 9.12 -13.25
CA ALA A 591 18.38 7.76 -13.17
C ALA A 591 19.22 7.39 -14.41
N LEU A 592 18.73 7.74 -15.61
CA LEU A 592 19.47 7.61 -16.87
C LEU A 592 20.77 8.42 -16.84
N GLU A 593 20.72 9.70 -16.47
CA GLU A 593 21.90 10.58 -16.46
C GLU A 593 23.00 10.05 -15.52
N ILE A 594 22.60 9.55 -14.35
CA ILE A 594 23.53 8.92 -13.39
C ILE A 594 24.14 7.64 -13.97
N ALA A 595 23.30 6.75 -14.53
CA ALA A 595 23.75 5.50 -15.13
C ALA A 595 24.72 5.75 -16.28
N HIS A 596 24.38 6.68 -17.17
CA HIS A 596 25.24 7.11 -18.27
C HIS A 596 26.57 7.67 -17.75
N GLY A 597 26.55 8.56 -16.76
CA GLY A 597 27.78 9.11 -16.18
C GLY A 597 28.66 8.05 -15.51
N MET A 598 28.06 7.04 -14.87
CA MET A 598 28.79 5.89 -14.31
C MET A 598 29.42 5.04 -15.41
N LEU A 599 28.68 4.74 -16.47
CA LEU A 599 29.16 3.95 -17.60
C LEU A 599 30.29 4.67 -18.36
N SER A 600 30.17 5.99 -18.59
CA SER A 600 31.23 6.80 -19.19
C SER A 600 32.51 6.80 -18.35
N SER A 601 32.39 6.71 -17.02
CA SER A 601 33.55 6.67 -16.11
C SER A 601 34.17 5.27 -16.02
N ASN A 602 33.37 4.22 -16.21
CA ASN A 602 33.81 2.83 -16.17
C ASN A 602 33.03 1.99 -17.21
N PRO A 603 33.56 1.84 -18.44
CA PRO A 603 32.94 1.02 -19.48
C PRO A 603 32.82 -0.47 -19.12
N ALA A 604 33.59 -0.94 -18.14
CA ALA A 604 33.55 -2.31 -17.63
C ALA A 604 32.66 -2.47 -16.38
N LEU A 605 31.70 -1.56 -16.17
CA LEU A 605 30.76 -1.59 -15.04
C LEU A 605 30.08 -2.97 -14.93
N ASP A 606 30.23 -3.65 -13.79
CA ASP A 606 29.43 -4.83 -13.50
C ASP A 606 28.08 -4.42 -12.90
N LEU A 607 27.01 -4.69 -13.63
CA LEU A 607 25.63 -4.41 -13.23
C LEU A 607 25.18 -5.24 -12.02
N PHE A 608 25.85 -6.35 -11.71
CA PHE A 608 25.46 -7.25 -10.63
C PHE A 608 26.31 -7.10 -9.36
N ALA A 609 27.28 -6.19 -9.36
CA ALA A 609 28.08 -5.89 -8.18
C ALA A 609 27.32 -4.99 -7.19
N ASN A 610 27.42 -5.27 -5.89
CA ASN A 610 26.73 -4.51 -4.84
C ASN A 610 27.25 -3.06 -4.76
N GLU A 611 28.54 -2.85 -5.01
CA GLU A 611 29.20 -1.54 -4.98
C GLU A 611 28.68 -0.61 -6.07
N THR A 612 28.27 -1.18 -7.22
CA THR A 612 27.62 -0.45 -8.32
C THR A 612 26.33 0.20 -7.82
N PHE A 613 25.45 -0.55 -7.15
CA PHE A 613 24.19 0.00 -6.64
C PHE A 613 24.38 0.97 -5.48
N THR A 614 25.34 0.70 -4.60
CA THR A 614 25.68 1.63 -3.51
C THR A 614 26.07 3.00 -4.08
N THR A 615 26.90 3.02 -5.13
CA THR A 615 27.31 4.27 -5.81
C THR A 615 26.15 4.93 -6.54
N TYR A 616 25.36 4.14 -7.26
CA TYR A 616 24.20 4.60 -8.03
C TYR A 616 23.15 5.29 -7.15
N PHE A 617 22.70 4.62 -6.09
CA PHE A 617 21.69 5.18 -5.19
C PHE A 617 22.23 6.35 -4.38
N SER A 618 23.50 6.34 -3.99
CA SER A 618 24.13 7.51 -3.34
C SER A 618 24.06 8.76 -4.21
N ARG A 619 24.22 8.62 -5.53
CA ARG A 619 24.06 9.72 -6.50
C ARG A 619 22.59 10.07 -6.72
N LEU A 620 21.71 9.07 -6.82
CA LEU A 620 20.27 9.27 -7.03
C LEU A 620 19.61 10.00 -5.85
N TYR A 621 20.14 9.81 -4.64
CA TYR A 621 19.64 10.43 -3.41
C TYR A 621 20.29 11.79 -3.11
N MET A 622 21.08 12.37 -4.01
CA MET A 622 21.59 13.75 -3.89
C MET A 622 20.51 14.84 -4.07
N ARG A 623 19.26 14.45 -4.29
CA ARG A 623 18.11 15.31 -4.58
C ARG A 623 17.41 15.72 -3.28
N ASN A 624 16.37 16.55 -3.38
CA ASN A 624 15.51 16.78 -2.22
C ASN A 624 14.71 15.50 -1.91
N LEU A 625 14.92 14.94 -0.72
CA LEU A 625 14.28 13.70 -0.25
C LEU A 625 13.00 13.94 0.57
N ASP A 626 12.61 15.21 0.72
CA ASP A 626 11.37 15.67 1.33
C ASP A 626 10.80 16.84 0.49
N GLU A 627 10.50 16.55 -0.78
CA GLU A 627 10.11 17.58 -1.77
C GLU A 627 8.87 18.37 -1.35
N LYS A 628 7.93 17.70 -0.69
CA LYS A 628 6.67 18.28 -0.20
C LYS A 628 6.75 18.80 1.25
N LYS A 629 7.96 18.93 1.82
CA LYS A 629 8.21 19.44 3.19
C LYS A 629 7.39 18.74 4.28
N ILE A 630 7.24 17.43 4.15
CA ILE A 630 6.43 16.61 5.05
C ILE A 630 7.05 16.57 6.44
N GLN A 631 8.37 16.56 6.56
CA GLN A 631 9.06 16.54 7.85
C GLN A 631 8.84 17.84 8.65
N GLU A 632 8.73 18.97 7.96
CA GLU A 632 8.38 20.26 8.56
C GLU A 632 6.94 20.23 9.09
N ALA A 633 5.98 19.79 8.26
CA ALA A 633 4.58 19.65 8.66
C ALA A 633 4.41 18.67 9.84
N ARG A 634 5.16 17.56 9.86
CA ARG A 634 5.19 16.62 11.00
C ARG A 634 5.72 17.28 12.27
N ALA A 635 6.82 18.04 12.18
CA ALA A 635 7.36 18.75 13.33
C ALA A 635 6.41 19.85 13.83
N ALA A 636 5.57 20.43 12.96
CA ALA A 636 4.54 21.39 13.30
C ALA A 636 3.26 20.78 13.91
N LEU A 637 3.15 19.45 13.98
CA LEU A 637 1.92 18.73 14.34
C LEU A 637 0.75 19.06 13.38
N SER A 638 1.05 19.25 12.10
CA SER A 638 0.06 19.50 11.03
C SER A 638 -0.39 18.19 10.40
N PHE A 639 -1.20 17.41 11.12
CA PHE A 639 -1.60 16.06 10.68
C PHE A 639 -2.35 16.05 9.35
N LYS A 640 -3.20 17.07 9.10
CA LYS A 640 -3.97 17.18 7.86
C LYS A 640 -3.04 17.47 6.68
N ASP A 641 -2.14 18.43 6.83
CA ASP A 641 -1.18 18.80 5.77
C ASP A 641 -0.24 17.62 5.46
N VAL A 642 0.18 16.87 6.48
CA VAL A 642 0.99 15.65 6.28
C VAL A 642 0.23 14.61 5.46
N ALA A 643 -1.05 14.36 5.76
CA ALA A 643 -1.86 13.39 5.03
C ALA A 643 -2.19 13.82 3.58
N GLU A 644 -2.32 15.12 3.33
CA GLU A 644 -2.55 15.69 2.00
C GLU A 644 -1.27 15.66 1.15
N ASN A 645 -0.12 15.96 1.76
CA ASN A 645 1.17 15.98 1.08
C ASN A 645 1.78 14.58 0.89
N PHE A 646 1.56 13.64 1.81
CA PHE A 646 2.07 12.27 1.71
C PHE A 646 1.16 11.42 0.80
N LYS A 647 1.38 11.55 -0.50
CA LYS A 647 0.71 10.78 -1.56
C LYS A 647 1.73 10.14 -2.48
N ILE A 648 1.91 8.82 -2.37
CA ILE A 648 2.90 8.09 -3.18
C ILE A 648 2.44 8.06 -4.63
N ILE A 649 1.14 7.87 -4.84
CA ILE A 649 0.50 8.02 -6.14
C ILE A 649 -0.28 9.32 -6.11
N GLU A 650 0.07 10.25 -7.00
CA GLU A 650 -0.69 11.49 -7.17
C GLU A 650 -1.97 11.16 -7.96
N ASP A 651 -3.06 10.92 -7.23
CA ASP A 651 -4.38 10.62 -7.80
C ASP A 651 -4.89 11.73 -8.74
N ASP A 652 -4.37 12.94 -8.63
CA ASP A 652 -4.78 14.09 -9.45
C ASP A 652 -4.32 13.97 -10.90
N TRP A 653 -3.23 13.23 -11.17
CA TRP A 653 -2.65 13.17 -12.51
C TRP A 653 -3.23 12.06 -13.38
N SER A 654 -3.70 10.96 -12.77
CA SER A 654 -4.25 9.81 -13.49
C SER A 654 -5.66 9.47 -13.05
N ALA A 655 -6.43 8.87 -13.96
CA ALA A 655 -7.82 8.58 -13.70
C ALA A 655 -8.27 7.34 -14.50
N PRO A 656 -9.10 6.48 -13.88
CA PRO A 656 -9.53 5.24 -14.52
C PRO A 656 -10.53 5.52 -15.64
N ILE A 657 -10.41 4.76 -16.72
CA ILE A 657 -11.39 4.64 -17.80
C ILE A 657 -11.55 3.17 -18.19
N VAL A 658 -12.80 2.71 -18.27
CA VAL A 658 -13.14 1.37 -18.77
C VAL A 658 -13.04 1.38 -20.30
N VAL A 659 -12.37 0.38 -20.86
CA VAL A 659 -12.07 0.27 -22.29
C VAL A 659 -12.80 -0.93 -22.93
N PRO A 660 -13.17 -0.84 -24.23
CA PRO A 660 -13.93 -1.87 -24.94
C PRO A 660 -13.05 -3.07 -25.27
N TYR A 661 -12.94 -4.02 -24.35
CA TYR A 661 -12.18 -5.25 -24.52
C TYR A 661 -12.92 -6.46 -23.93
N GLY A 662 -12.88 -7.60 -24.62
CA GLY A 662 -13.54 -8.82 -24.15
C GLY A 662 -15.05 -8.63 -23.98
N ASP A 663 -15.58 -9.11 -22.86
CA ASP A 663 -16.99 -9.09 -22.45
C ASP A 663 -17.37 -7.87 -21.59
N VAL A 664 -16.56 -6.80 -21.63
CA VAL A 664 -16.81 -5.58 -20.83
C VAL A 664 -18.20 -4.97 -21.05
N ALA A 665 -18.77 -5.08 -22.25
CA ALA A 665 -20.11 -4.58 -22.55
C ALA A 665 -21.17 -5.22 -21.64
N THR A 666 -21.05 -6.52 -21.34
CA THR A 666 -21.93 -7.23 -20.40
C THR A 666 -21.79 -6.70 -18.98
N HIS A 667 -20.55 -6.39 -18.56
CA HIS A 667 -20.31 -5.82 -17.22
C HIS A 667 -20.81 -4.37 -17.09
N VAL A 668 -20.66 -3.55 -18.14
CA VAL A 668 -21.18 -2.18 -18.18
C VAL A 668 -22.71 -2.20 -18.17
N ALA A 669 -23.35 -3.02 -19.02
CA ALA A 669 -24.81 -3.17 -19.02
C ALA A 669 -25.34 -3.64 -17.66
N ALA A 670 -24.65 -4.60 -17.01
CA ALA A 670 -25.02 -5.04 -15.67
C ALA A 670 -24.91 -3.92 -14.62
N LEU A 671 -23.94 -3.01 -14.75
CA LEU A 671 -23.80 -1.84 -13.89
C LEU A 671 -24.93 -0.83 -14.13
N GLU A 672 -25.31 -0.61 -15.39
CA GLU A 672 -26.41 0.31 -15.77
C GLU A 672 -27.76 -0.19 -15.29
N HIS A 673 -28.08 -1.46 -15.54
CA HIS A 673 -29.39 -2.03 -15.20
C HIS A 673 -29.57 -2.28 -13.70
N LYS A 674 -28.50 -2.67 -12.99
CA LYS A 674 -28.58 -3.10 -11.58
C LYS A 674 -27.95 -2.11 -10.59
N GLY A 675 -27.37 -1.01 -11.08
CA GLY A 675 -26.68 0.01 -10.27
C GLY A 675 -25.32 -0.45 -9.72
N PRO A 676 -24.55 0.43 -9.05
CA PRO A 676 -23.24 0.09 -8.49
C PRO A 676 -23.33 -0.95 -7.36
N SER A 677 -22.41 -1.91 -7.37
CA SER A 677 -22.12 -2.79 -6.24
C SER A 677 -20.62 -3.07 -6.21
N ARG A 678 -20.05 -3.42 -5.05
CA ARG A 678 -18.62 -3.76 -4.95
C ARG A 678 -18.20 -4.83 -5.96
N GLY A 679 -19.01 -5.88 -6.13
CA GLY A 679 -18.78 -6.94 -7.11
C GLY A 679 -18.72 -6.42 -8.55
N ARG A 680 -19.72 -5.63 -8.96
CA ARG A 680 -19.79 -5.06 -10.33
C ARG A 680 -18.67 -4.06 -10.61
N LEU A 681 -18.36 -3.17 -9.64
CA LEU A 681 -17.28 -2.18 -9.80
C LEU A 681 -15.91 -2.86 -9.92
N ARG A 682 -15.63 -3.93 -9.14
CA ARG A 682 -14.37 -4.67 -9.28
C ARG A 682 -14.31 -5.52 -10.55
N ALA A 683 -15.43 -6.10 -11.02
CA ALA A 683 -15.46 -6.80 -12.32
C ALA A 683 -15.00 -5.88 -13.47
N LEU A 684 -15.37 -4.60 -13.43
CA LEU A 684 -14.91 -3.59 -14.40
C LEU A 684 -13.44 -3.19 -14.26
N GLN A 685 -12.80 -3.40 -13.11
CA GLN A 685 -11.38 -3.07 -12.92
C GLN A 685 -10.47 -3.85 -13.88
N ARG A 686 -10.82 -5.10 -14.25
CA ARG A 686 -10.04 -5.90 -15.23
C ARG A 686 -10.02 -5.28 -16.63
N PHE A 687 -11.03 -4.47 -16.94
CA PHE A 687 -11.21 -3.74 -18.20
C PHE A 687 -10.88 -2.25 -18.06
N THR A 688 -10.20 -1.85 -16.99
CA THR A 688 -9.83 -0.46 -16.75
C THR A 688 -8.38 -0.21 -17.12
N VAL A 689 -8.11 0.97 -17.69
CA VAL A 689 -6.77 1.53 -17.82
C VAL A 689 -6.73 2.90 -17.15
N ASN A 690 -5.56 3.30 -16.64
CA ASN A 690 -5.37 4.64 -16.09
C ASN A 690 -4.78 5.55 -17.17
N VAL A 691 -5.49 6.64 -17.45
CA VAL A 691 -5.08 7.70 -18.38
C VAL A 691 -4.84 8.99 -17.61
N ARG A 692 -4.28 10.03 -18.24
CA ARG A 692 -4.21 11.34 -17.57
C ARG A 692 -5.60 11.88 -17.29
N ARG A 693 -5.79 12.48 -16.12
CA ARG A 693 -7.10 12.99 -15.67
C ARG A 693 -7.66 14.05 -16.62
N ASP A 694 -6.83 15.01 -17.02
CA ASP A 694 -7.22 16.06 -17.97
C ASP A 694 -7.62 15.51 -19.35
N LEU A 695 -6.98 14.44 -19.83
CA LEU A 695 -7.41 13.75 -21.05
C LEU A 695 -8.77 13.07 -20.87
N ARG A 696 -8.97 12.36 -19.76
CA ARG A 696 -10.26 11.72 -19.47
C ARG A 696 -11.39 12.74 -19.36
N ASP A 697 -11.13 13.84 -18.65
CA ASP A 697 -12.12 14.90 -18.44
C ASP A 697 -12.43 15.63 -19.77
N LYS A 698 -11.43 15.81 -20.64
CA LYS A 698 -11.64 16.27 -22.02
C LYS A 698 -12.52 15.29 -22.81
N TRP A 699 -12.29 13.99 -22.71
CA TRP A 699 -13.11 12.97 -23.39
C TRP A 699 -14.55 12.93 -22.87
N LEU A 700 -14.76 13.17 -21.57
CA LEU A 700 -16.11 13.35 -21.00
C LEU A 700 -16.79 14.59 -21.60
N GLY A 701 -16.09 15.73 -21.62
CA GLY A 701 -16.61 16.99 -22.16
C GLY A 701 -16.92 16.94 -23.66
N SER A 702 -16.19 16.12 -24.43
CA SER A 702 -16.39 15.94 -25.87
C SER A 702 -17.28 14.75 -26.24
N GLY A 703 -17.88 14.07 -25.26
CA GLY A 703 -18.73 12.88 -25.50
C GLY A 703 -17.96 11.67 -26.06
N CYS A 704 -16.63 11.65 -25.96
CA CYS A 704 -15.81 10.49 -26.33
C CYS A 704 -15.81 9.40 -25.25
N ALA A 705 -16.02 9.79 -24.01
CA ALA A 705 -16.29 8.91 -22.89
C ALA A 705 -17.61 9.35 -22.22
N ARG A 706 -18.22 8.46 -21.47
CA ARG A 706 -19.43 8.76 -20.70
C ARG A 706 -19.34 8.23 -19.29
N MET A 707 -20.03 8.91 -18.38
CA MET A 707 -20.19 8.47 -17.00
C MET A 707 -21.37 7.49 -16.95
N VAL A 708 -21.13 6.29 -16.42
CA VAL A 708 -22.16 5.25 -16.24
C VAL A 708 -22.80 5.34 -14.85
N CYS A 709 -21.99 5.68 -13.86
CA CYS A 709 -22.40 6.06 -12.52
C CYS A 709 -21.35 7.03 -11.96
N ASP A 710 -21.60 7.59 -10.77
CA ASP A 710 -20.75 8.62 -10.14
C ASP A 710 -19.25 8.30 -10.05
N THR A 711 -18.87 7.03 -10.22
CA THR A 711 -17.49 6.55 -10.06
C THR A 711 -16.92 5.86 -11.29
N VAL A 712 -17.71 5.62 -12.35
CA VAL A 712 -17.28 4.82 -13.51
C VAL A 712 -17.43 5.61 -14.80
N VAL A 713 -16.29 5.79 -15.48
CA VAL A 713 -16.20 6.39 -16.81
C VAL A 713 -15.86 5.31 -17.83
N VAL A 714 -16.63 5.22 -18.89
CA VAL A 714 -16.47 4.23 -19.97
C VAL A 714 -16.19 4.95 -21.29
N LEU A 715 -15.22 4.45 -22.07
CA LEU A 715 -14.98 4.92 -23.43
C LEU A 715 -16.16 4.51 -24.32
N ASN A 716 -16.72 5.46 -25.08
CA ASN A 716 -17.88 5.17 -25.93
C ASN A 716 -17.53 4.19 -27.05
N GLU A 717 -18.48 3.30 -27.39
CA GLU A 717 -18.30 2.25 -28.40
C GLU A 717 -17.97 2.80 -29.79
N ILE A 718 -18.49 3.99 -30.13
CA ILE A 718 -18.17 4.71 -31.38
C ILE A 718 -16.65 4.96 -31.52
N PHE A 719 -15.94 5.08 -30.40
CA PHE A 719 -14.49 5.27 -30.33
C PHE A 719 -13.74 4.00 -29.91
N ALA A 720 -14.37 2.81 -30.01
CA ALA A 720 -13.72 1.54 -29.69
C ALA A 720 -12.48 1.26 -30.54
N SER A 721 -12.40 1.84 -31.75
CA SER A 721 -11.22 1.81 -32.61
C SER A 721 -9.96 2.40 -31.97
N ALA A 722 -10.11 3.26 -30.96
CA ALA A 722 -8.99 3.80 -30.18
C ALA A 722 -8.35 2.73 -29.27
N TYR A 723 -9.06 1.64 -28.96
CA TYR A 723 -8.51 0.49 -28.25
C TYR A 723 -8.20 -0.65 -29.23
N THR A 724 -6.93 -0.89 -29.50
CA THR A 724 -6.50 -1.89 -30.49
C THR A 724 -6.17 -3.23 -29.83
N LYS A 725 -6.44 -4.34 -30.53
CA LYS A 725 -6.08 -5.71 -30.10
C LYS A 725 -4.57 -5.95 -29.93
N ARG A 726 -3.72 -5.04 -30.41
CA ARG A 726 -2.26 -5.17 -30.30
C ARG A 726 -1.66 -4.18 -29.30
N PHE A 727 -2.06 -2.91 -29.32
CA PHE A 727 -1.41 -1.87 -28.53
C PHE A 727 -2.23 -1.43 -27.30
N GLY A 728 -3.47 -1.90 -27.16
CA GLY A 728 -4.40 -1.37 -26.17
C GLY A 728 -4.89 0.03 -26.55
N LEU A 729 -5.14 0.88 -25.55
CA LEU A 729 -5.63 2.24 -25.75
C LEU A 729 -4.56 3.11 -26.40
N ILE A 730 -4.92 3.77 -27.51
CA ILE A 730 -4.14 4.80 -28.18
C ILE A 730 -4.85 6.14 -27.94
N PRO A 731 -4.42 6.96 -26.95
CA PRO A 731 -5.12 8.17 -26.55
C PRO A 731 -5.38 9.14 -27.71
N ASP A 732 -4.43 9.28 -28.62
CA ASP A 732 -4.52 10.20 -29.76
C ASP A 732 -5.60 9.82 -30.80
N ARG A 733 -6.11 8.57 -30.74
CA ARG A 733 -7.20 8.10 -31.61
C ARG A 733 -8.58 8.30 -30.98
N VAL A 734 -8.65 8.66 -29.70
CA VAL A 734 -9.93 8.94 -29.04
C VAL A 734 -10.53 10.23 -29.62
N GLY A 735 -11.75 10.16 -30.15
CA GLY A 735 -12.40 11.25 -30.88
C GLY A 735 -12.34 11.11 -32.40
N VAL A 736 -11.60 10.14 -32.93
CA VAL A 736 -11.64 9.76 -34.35
C VAL A 736 -12.59 8.58 -34.50
N ALA A 737 -13.77 8.81 -35.08
CA ALA A 737 -14.76 7.75 -35.30
C ALA A 737 -14.15 6.63 -36.17
N GLY A 738 -14.32 5.37 -35.77
CA GLY A 738 -13.90 4.23 -36.59
C GLY A 738 -14.72 4.18 -37.90
N ALA A 739 -14.14 3.63 -38.97
CA ALA A 739 -14.88 3.46 -40.25
C ALA A 739 -16.20 2.66 -40.09
N SER A 740 -16.30 1.82 -39.06
CA SER A 740 -17.51 1.10 -38.67
C SER A 740 -18.61 1.96 -38.04
N ALA A 741 -18.29 3.16 -37.54
CA ALA A 741 -19.28 4.10 -37.00
C ALA A 741 -20.01 4.93 -38.07
N LEU A 742 -19.57 4.82 -39.33
CA LEU A 742 -20.23 5.41 -40.49
C LEU A 742 -21.22 4.45 -41.16
N ILE A 743 -21.29 3.20 -40.69
CA ILE A 743 -22.29 2.22 -41.13
C ILE A 743 -23.41 2.27 -40.10
N VAL A 744 -24.45 3.04 -40.43
CA VAL A 744 -25.74 2.99 -39.77
C VAL A 744 -26.48 1.79 -40.35
N ASP A 745 -26.81 0.80 -39.52
CA ASP A 745 -27.83 -0.21 -39.88
C ASP A 745 -29.23 0.42 -39.90
#